data_AF-A0AAJ1Z2N0-F1
#
_entry.id   AF-A0AAJ1Z2N0-F1
#
_cell.length_a   1.000
_cell.length_b   1.000
_cell.length_c   1.000
_cell.angle_alpha   90.00
_cell.angle_beta   90.00
_cell.angle_gamma   90.00
#
_symmetry.space_group_name_H-M   'P 1'
#
loop_
_entity.id
_entity.type
_entity.pdbx_description
1 polymer ?
#
loop_
_entity_poly.entity_id
_entity_poly.type
_entity_poly.pdbx_seq_one_letter_code
_entity_poly.pdbx_strand_id
1 'polypeptide(L)'
;MSLSVTYEQYEKAERLLSWNTVKDVCNGKVFPNWLDKGSRFWYQRDIQKESECGKQFVLVNPRLNTKESAFDHARLAESLSNVINRQVDPDNLPFNSFTYINEEKAIQFEVDESTWIYDLAKYQCKQIRTKKVPAHELRSPDGRWSAFIKGYNLFVRSLETGKIIQLTHDGTRYYDYGIQPESEISAVVKRLYNPKIPPAALWSPDSKQILTHRLDQRKVRKMSLLQSVPPEEAKPPVIHSYRYPLVGDKHLPLAQFVICDIEQQLMIQLDTEPMITGLVSPLSPSCQTAFWTNDSDFVYFTKMSRDYRPMQFVVANTKTGEIQTLLEEKSETFLFTDLYNIKSGKGINVQWLCHDNTFIWHSERDGWSHLYLYDSRTGRLKNRITSGSWTVRRLIGVDEQKSWVYFTASGREPGRDPYFQHLYRVRLDGSDLVLLTPEDAEHDVFISPDYCFFVDTFSRVDIPPKSVLRSTDGKLVCELEQADIELLLSNGYQIPERFTVKAADGMTDLYGVLIPPASTNTKCKYPILDYIYGGPQLLHTPKEFIWGGEYSVEQPIDLVGGAQSFAQLGFAVILMDGRGTPYRSKGFHDFSDGKLEWSAGIEDHVVAIKQLAQHYPFLDSEKVGIYGESGGGYAAARAILTYPDVYKVAVSGCGNHDQRLYLAAWGERFQGLFNSELYREQDNTRLVKNLNGKLLLVTGDLDDNVHPALTMRMVNALIKENKDFDLLILPNRQHGISVDVYFIRRRWDYFIRNLMGVEPPKEYAIKDPMFPG
;
A
#
# COMPACT_ATOMS: atom_id res chain seq x y z
N MET A 1 -35.42 -24.74 -3.64
CA MET A 1 -34.48 -25.51 -2.80
C MET A 1 -33.97 -24.56 -1.73
N SER A 2 -34.03 -24.94 -0.45
CA SER A 2 -33.38 -24.16 0.61
C SER A 2 -31.87 -24.27 0.43
N LEU A 3 -31.18 -23.13 0.36
CA LEU A 3 -29.72 -23.11 0.47
C LEU A 3 -29.36 -23.75 1.82
N SER A 4 -28.49 -24.74 1.84
CA SER A 4 -27.89 -25.29 3.07
C SER A 4 -26.40 -25.09 2.97
N VAL A 5 -25.77 -24.58 4.03
CA VAL A 5 -24.31 -24.42 4.08
C VAL A 5 -23.71 -25.53 4.93
N THR A 6 -22.80 -26.32 4.34
CA THR A 6 -22.19 -27.50 4.99
C THR A 6 -20.80 -27.20 5.53
N TYR A 7 -20.29 -28.10 6.38
CA TYR A 7 -18.90 -28.06 6.85
C TYR A 7 -17.90 -28.13 5.67
N GLU A 8 -18.18 -28.97 4.67
CA GLU A 8 -17.36 -29.08 3.44
C GLU A 8 -17.31 -27.75 2.67
N GLN A 9 -18.38 -26.96 2.67
CA GLN A 9 -18.35 -25.62 2.05
C GLN A 9 -17.47 -24.65 2.83
N TYR A 10 -17.39 -24.76 4.16
CA TYR A 10 -16.43 -23.99 4.96
C TYR A 10 -14.99 -24.41 4.65
N GLU A 11 -14.73 -25.71 4.47
CA GLU A 11 -13.40 -26.19 4.04
C GLU A 11 -13.01 -25.64 2.66
N LYS A 12 -13.96 -25.61 1.71
CA LYS A 12 -13.73 -24.98 0.39
C LYS A 12 -13.50 -23.48 0.50
N ALA A 13 -14.27 -22.80 1.35
CA ALA A 13 -14.11 -21.36 1.60
C ALA A 13 -12.75 -21.04 2.25
N GLU A 14 -12.28 -21.88 3.18
CA GLU A 14 -10.97 -21.76 3.83
C GLU A 14 -9.82 -21.95 2.83
N ARG A 15 -9.91 -22.89 1.89
CA ARG A 15 -8.90 -23.08 0.84
C ARG A 15 -8.67 -21.83 0.01
N LEU A 16 -9.68 -20.97 -0.11
CA LEU A 16 -9.61 -19.71 -0.87
C LEU A 16 -9.24 -18.49 -0.02
N LEU A 17 -8.86 -18.69 1.24
CA LEU A 17 -8.20 -17.63 2.01
C LEU A 17 -6.85 -17.32 1.37
N SER A 18 -6.50 -16.04 1.35
CA SER A 18 -5.37 -15.52 0.58
C SER A 18 -4.04 -16.22 0.89
N TRP A 19 -3.85 -16.75 2.09
CA TRP A 19 -2.57 -17.37 2.49
C TRP A 19 -2.47 -18.82 2.02
N ASN A 20 -3.61 -19.42 1.68
CA ASN A 20 -3.68 -20.75 1.10
C ASN A 20 -3.52 -20.70 -0.42
N THR A 21 -3.96 -19.61 -1.06
CA THR A 21 -3.98 -19.49 -2.53
C THR A 21 -2.70 -18.90 -3.13
N VAL A 22 -1.85 -18.20 -2.35
CA VAL A 22 -0.58 -17.63 -2.85
C VAL A 22 0.32 -18.68 -3.50
N LYS A 23 0.35 -19.89 -2.94
CA LYS A 23 1.15 -21.00 -3.45
C LYS A 23 0.53 -21.74 -4.64
N ASP A 24 -0.73 -21.44 -4.97
CA ASP A 24 -1.48 -22.13 -6.03
C ASP A 24 -1.28 -21.47 -7.41
N VAL A 25 -0.44 -20.43 -7.47
CA VAL A 25 -0.08 -19.75 -8.71
C VAL A 25 1.44 -19.66 -8.80
N CYS A 26 2.01 -20.29 -9.83
CA CYS A 26 3.42 -20.12 -10.15
C CYS A 26 3.57 -19.02 -11.21
N ASN A 27 4.70 -18.29 -11.18
CA ASN A 27 5.08 -17.29 -12.18
C ASN A 27 4.11 -16.12 -12.32
N GLY A 28 3.39 -15.79 -11.24
CA GLY A 28 2.43 -14.69 -11.22
C GLY A 28 3.04 -13.30 -11.46
N LYS A 29 4.36 -13.14 -11.26
CA LYS A 29 5.07 -11.88 -11.48
C LYS A 29 6.57 -12.07 -11.66
N VAL A 30 7.17 -11.29 -12.56
CA VAL A 30 8.62 -11.22 -12.72
C VAL A 30 9.17 -9.93 -12.09
N PHE A 31 10.04 -10.08 -11.09
CA PHE A 31 10.79 -8.97 -10.50
C PHE A 31 12.23 -8.97 -11.03
N PRO A 32 12.60 -8.06 -11.94
CA PRO A 32 13.95 -8.00 -12.47
C PRO A 32 14.94 -7.40 -11.47
N ASN A 33 16.07 -8.08 -11.27
CA ASN A 33 17.23 -7.59 -10.55
C ASN A 33 18.29 -7.17 -11.58
N TRP A 34 18.23 -5.90 -11.98
CA TRP A 34 19.15 -5.34 -12.98
C TRP A 34 20.60 -5.39 -12.49
N LEU A 35 21.50 -5.82 -13.38
CA LEU A 35 22.94 -5.75 -13.16
C LEU A 35 23.44 -4.32 -13.38
N ASP A 36 24.51 -3.94 -12.67
CA ASP A 36 24.99 -2.56 -12.60
C ASP A 36 25.14 -1.89 -13.98
N LYS A 37 24.53 -0.71 -14.10
CA LYS A 37 24.64 0.24 -15.23
C LYS A 37 24.24 -0.31 -16.61
N GLY A 38 23.61 -1.48 -16.69
CA GLY A 38 23.22 -2.12 -17.95
C GLY A 38 21.77 -2.58 -17.98
N SER A 39 21.48 -3.42 -18.97
CA SER A 39 20.15 -4.00 -19.22
C SER A 39 20.09 -5.51 -18.97
N ARG A 40 21.20 -6.15 -18.58
CA ARG A 40 21.15 -7.55 -18.11
C ARG A 40 20.50 -7.59 -16.74
N PHE A 41 19.74 -8.64 -16.47
CA PHE A 41 19.09 -8.82 -15.17
C PHE A 41 18.90 -10.30 -14.89
N TRP A 42 18.75 -10.63 -13.61
CA TRP A 42 18.26 -11.93 -13.20
C TRP A 42 16.90 -11.80 -12.51
N TYR A 43 16.12 -12.86 -12.53
CA TYR A 43 14.87 -12.96 -11.77
C TYR A 43 14.69 -14.38 -11.25
N GLN A 44 13.82 -14.54 -10.26
CA GLN A 44 13.40 -15.85 -9.77
C GLN A 44 12.15 -16.28 -10.54
N ARG A 45 12.15 -17.50 -11.08
CA ARG A 45 10.98 -18.16 -11.66
C ARG A 45 10.51 -19.29 -10.76
N ASP A 46 9.23 -19.57 -10.80
CA ASP A 46 8.60 -20.68 -10.11
C ASP A 46 8.51 -21.91 -11.05
N ILE A 47 8.53 -23.10 -10.45
CA ILE A 47 8.45 -24.39 -11.15
C ILE A 47 7.49 -25.29 -10.40
N GLN A 48 6.38 -25.65 -11.03
CA GLN A 48 5.41 -26.56 -10.42
C GLN A 48 6.05 -27.94 -10.15
N LYS A 49 6.02 -28.38 -8.89
CA LYS A 49 6.34 -29.74 -8.44
C LYS A 49 5.14 -30.29 -7.68
N GLU A 50 4.35 -31.18 -8.29
CA GLU A 50 3.17 -31.82 -7.66
C GLU A 50 2.32 -30.84 -6.82
N SER A 51 2.55 -30.76 -5.49
CA SER A 51 1.83 -29.91 -4.54
C SER A 51 2.52 -28.57 -4.14
N GLU A 52 3.68 -28.22 -4.68
CA GLU A 52 4.44 -26.99 -4.34
C GLU A 52 5.14 -26.35 -5.56
N CYS A 53 5.36 -25.03 -5.56
CA CYS A 53 6.23 -24.37 -6.54
C CYS A 53 7.70 -24.39 -6.03
N GLY A 54 8.59 -25.10 -6.73
CA GLY A 54 10.04 -24.88 -6.64
C GLY A 54 10.45 -23.54 -7.27
N LYS A 55 11.70 -23.14 -7.10
CA LYS A 55 12.29 -21.87 -7.55
C LYS A 55 13.59 -22.09 -8.29
N GLN A 56 13.76 -21.39 -9.41
CA GLN A 56 15.02 -21.28 -10.12
C GLN A 56 15.35 -19.81 -10.40
N PHE A 57 16.63 -19.55 -10.67
CA PHE A 57 17.14 -18.23 -11.00
C PHE A 57 17.48 -18.19 -12.49
N VAL A 58 16.92 -17.21 -13.18
CA VAL A 58 17.08 -17.01 -14.63
C VAL A 58 17.87 -15.74 -14.86
N LEU A 59 18.87 -15.80 -15.73
CA LEU A 59 19.61 -14.66 -16.24
C LEU A 59 19.11 -14.32 -17.66
N VAL A 60 18.87 -13.03 -17.89
CA VAL A 60 18.38 -12.51 -19.17
C VAL A 60 19.38 -11.51 -19.72
N ASN A 61 19.70 -11.66 -21.00
CA ASN A 61 20.43 -10.65 -21.76
C ASN A 61 19.53 -10.09 -22.86
N PRO A 62 18.90 -8.91 -22.65
CA PRO A 62 17.99 -8.31 -23.62
C PRO A 62 18.61 -8.01 -24.98
N ARG A 63 19.91 -7.67 -25.02
CA ARG A 63 20.60 -7.30 -26.25
C ARG A 63 20.91 -8.51 -27.13
N LEU A 64 21.14 -9.67 -26.52
CA LEU A 64 21.35 -10.95 -27.21
C LEU A 64 20.06 -11.76 -27.36
N ASN A 65 18.97 -11.32 -26.72
CA ASN A 65 17.71 -12.05 -26.60
C ASN A 65 17.91 -13.48 -26.07
N THR A 66 18.72 -13.63 -25.01
CA THR A 66 18.96 -14.92 -24.37
C THR A 66 18.32 -14.98 -22.98
N LYS A 67 17.82 -16.17 -22.64
CA LYS A 67 17.23 -16.53 -21.36
C LYS A 67 17.83 -17.87 -20.93
N GLU A 68 18.61 -17.87 -19.86
CA GLU A 68 19.36 -19.04 -19.39
C GLU A 68 19.35 -19.14 -17.86
N SER A 69 19.73 -20.29 -17.31
CA SER A 69 19.91 -20.41 -15.86
C SER A 69 21.00 -19.44 -15.40
N ALA A 70 20.76 -18.71 -14.31
CA ALA A 70 21.73 -17.74 -13.78
C ALA A 70 23.05 -18.39 -13.35
N PHE A 71 23.00 -19.67 -13.00
CA PHE A 71 24.11 -20.56 -12.64
C PHE A 71 23.62 -22.02 -12.64
N ASP A 72 24.50 -22.99 -12.41
CA ASP A 72 24.14 -24.40 -12.24
C ASP A 72 23.62 -24.64 -10.81
N HIS A 73 22.29 -24.70 -10.67
CA HIS A 73 21.61 -24.88 -9.37
C HIS A 73 21.99 -26.18 -8.67
N ALA A 74 22.19 -27.27 -9.42
CA ALA A 74 22.55 -28.58 -8.88
C ALA A 74 23.94 -28.55 -8.24
N ARG A 75 24.92 -27.99 -8.95
CA ARG A 75 26.28 -27.82 -8.42
C ARG A 75 26.34 -26.85 -7.25
N LEU A 76 25.54 -25.80 -7.26
CA LEU A 76 25.48 -24.87 -6.13
C LEU A 76 24.88 -25.57 -4.91
N ALA A 77 23.74 -26.24 -5.06
CA ALA A 77 23.09 -26.98 -3.99
C ALA A 77 24.03 -28.01 -3.37
N GLU A 78 24.72 -28.82 -4.18
CA GLU A 78 25.72 -29.78 -3.73
C GLU A 78 26.86 -29.09 -2.95
N SER A 79 27.45 -28.05 -3.52
CA SER A 79 28.56 -27.31 -2.90
C SER A 79 28.13 -26.68 -1.57
N LEU A 80 26.95 -26.07 -1.53
CA LEU A 80 26.38 -25.46 -0.34
C LEU A 80 26.09 -26.53 0.72
N SER A 81 25.45 -27.64 0.35
CA SER A 81 25.16 -28.76 1.25
C SER A 81 26.39 -29.27 1.98
N ASN A 82 27.52 -29.37 1.28
CA ASN A 82 28.78 -29.82 1.86
C ASN A 82 29.33 -28.84 2.91
N VAL A 83 29.14 -27.53 2.73
CA VAL A 83 29.68 -26.51 3.64
C VAL A 83 28.72 -26.13 4.77
N ILE A 84 27.41 -26.31 4.60
CA ILE A 84 26.41 -26.06 5.66
C ILE A 84 25.95 -27.34 6.38
N ASN A 85 26.42 -28.51 5.96
CA ASN A 85 26.11 -29.81 6.55
C ASN A 85 24.59 -30.13 6.62
N ARG A 86 23.84 -29.71 5.60
CA ARG A 86 22.43 -30.10 5.37
C ARG A 86 22.13 -30.24 3.88
N GLN A 87 21.19 -31.11 3.52
CA GLN A 87 20.75 -31.24 2.13
C GLN A 87 20.05 -29.95 1.67
N VAL A 88 20.35 -29.51 0.45
CA VAL A 88 19.79 -28.34 -0.21
C VAL A 88 19.11 -28.82 -1.49
N ASP A 89 17.84 -28.47 -1.68
CA ASP A 89 17.12 -28.76 -2.93
C ASP A 89 17.60 -27.77 -4.01
N PRO A 90 18.14 -28.25 -5.15
CA PRO A 90 18.52 -27.36 -6.25
C PRO A 90 17.36 -26.58 -6.86
N ASP A 91 16.13 -27.08 -6.77
CA ASP A 91 14.95 -26.33 -7.20
C ASP A 91 14.30 -25.58 -6.03
N ASN A 92 14.96 -25.44 -4.89
CA ASN A 92 14.48 -24.59 -3.80
C ASN A 92 15.66 -24.14 -2.92
N LEU A 93 16.56 -23.37 -3.52
CA LEU A 93 17.73 -22.85 -2.83
C LEU A 93 17.32 -22.00 -1.61
N PRO A 94 18.05 -22.06 -0.49
CA PRO A 94 17.65 -21.44 0.79
C PRO A 94 17.91 -19.93 0.83
N PHE A 95 17.81 -19.25 -0.30
CA PHE A 95 17.93 -17.81 -0.45
C PHE A 95 17.05 -17.34 -1.62
N ASN A 96 16.50 -16.13 -1.54
CA ASN A 96 15.64 -15.56 -2.59
C ASN A 96 16.34 -14.45 -3.39
N SER A 97 17.59 -14.10 -3.03
CA SER A 97 18.35 -13.05 -3.69
C SER A 97 19.85 -13.31 -3.66
N PHE A 98 20.56 -12.79 -4.67
CA PHE A 98 22.00 -12.83 -4.76
C PHE A 98 22.54 -11.61 -5.53
N THR A 99 23.84 -11.38 -5.46
CA THR A 99 24.53 -10.34 -6.24
C THR A 99 25.70 -10.97 -6.99
N TYR A 100 25.86 -10.65 -8.28
CA TYR A 100 27.08 -11.00 -9.00
C TYR A 100 28.24 -10.15 -8.50
N ILE A 101 29.39 -10.79 -8.25
CA ILE A 101 30.62 -10.15 -7.80
C ILE A 101 31.79 -10.61 -8.67
N ASN A 102 32.96 -9.96 -8.51
CA ASN A 102 34.19 -10.31 -9.23
C ASN A 102 34.00 -10.36 -10.76
N GLU A 103 33.39 -9.31 -11.34
CA GLU A 103 33.07 -9.26 -12.78
C GLU A 103 32.18 -10.43 -13.22
N GLU A 104 31.18 -10.75 -12.40
CA GLU A 104 30.23 -11.86 -12.61
C GLU A 104 30.86 -13.25 -12.65
N LYS A 105 32.08 -13.42 -12.13
CA LYS A 105 32.74 -14.74 -11.99
C LYS A 105 32.30 -15.48 -10.72
N ALA A 106 31.58 -14.82 -9.83
CA ALA A 106 31.03 -15.39 -8.61
C ALA A 106 29.71 -14.72 -8.23
N ILE A 107 28.94 -15.37 -7.36
CA ILE A 107 27.76 -14.77 -6.74
C ILE A 107 27.92 -14.71 -5.22
N GLN A 108 27.27 -13.72 -4.61
CA GLN A 108 27.20 -13.53 -3.17
C GLN A 108 25.74 -13.62 -2.71
N PHE A 109 25.46 -14.40 -1.67
CA PHE A 109 24.12 -14.58 -1.09
C PHE A 109 24.20 -14.83 0.42
N GLU A 110 23.05 -14.75 1.12
CA GLU A 110 22.95 -14.99 2.56
C GLU A 110 22.12 -16.25 2.84
N VAL A 111 22.65 -17.13 3.71
CA VAL A 111 21.97 -18.34 4.20
C VAL A 111 22.31 -18.49 5.68
N ASP A 112 21.29 -18.71 6.52
CA ASP A 112 21.42 -18.88 7.97
C ASP A 112 22.28 -17.76 8.61
N GLU A 113 21.95 -16.50 8.29
CA GLU A 113 22.65 -15.28 8.71
C GLU A 113 24.12 -15.14 8.29
N SER A 114 24.64 -16.10 7.51
CA SER A 114 26.01 -16.11 7.00
C SER A 114 26.04 -15.67 5.54
N THR A 115 27.02 -14.83 5.20
CA THR A 115 27.29 -14.48 3.80
C THR A 115 28.19 -15.52 3.15
N TRP A 116 27.79 -15.97 1.97
CA TRP A 116 28.50 -16.96 1.16
C TRP A 116 28.88 -16.36 -0.17
N ILE A 117 30.06 -16.75 -0.68
CA ILE A 117 30.47 -16.54 -2.05
C ILE A 117 30.49 -17.89 -2.76
N TYR A 118 29.89 -17.97 -3.94
CA TYR A 118 29.98 -19.13 -4.82
C TYR A 118 30.76 -18.77 -6.09
N ASP A 119 31.91 -19.42 -6.28
CA ASP A 119 32.75 -19.29 -7.48
C ASP A 119 32.12 -20.09 -8.63
N LEU A 120 31.74 -19.41 -9.71
CA LEU A 120 31.00 -20.03 -10.83
C LEU A 120 31.88 -20.93 -11.71
N ALA A 121 33.20 -20.76 -11.68
CA ALA A 121 34.13 -21.58 -12.45
C ALA A 121 34.59 -22.81 -11.67
N LYS A 122 34.80 -22.66 -10.36
CA LYS A 122 35.27 -23.74 -9.46
C LYS A 122 34.13 -24.53 -8.83
N TYR A 123 32.90 -24.02 -8.88
CA TYR A 123 31.71 -24.60 -8.24
C TYR A 123 31.90 -24.79 -6.73
N GLN A 124 32.44 -23.77 -6.06
CA GLN A 124 32.77 -23.83 -4.63
C GLN A 124 32.13 -22.69 -3.83
N CYS A 125 31.36 -23.06 -2.81
CA CYS A 125 30.87 -22.16 -1.77
C CYS A 125 31.96 -21.88 -0.73
N LYS A 126 32.14 -20.61 -0.37
CA LYS A 126 33.02 -20.17 0.71
C LYS A 126 32.29 -19.16 1.58
N GLN A 127 32.25 -19.42 2.89
CA GLN A 127 31.74 -18.46 3.86
C GLN A 127 32.70 -17.26 3.95
N ILE A 128 32.15 -16.05 3.99
CA ILE A 128 32.91 -14.83 4.26
C ILE A 128 32.39 -14.15 5.52
N ARG A 129 33.29 -13.50 6.25
CA ARG A 129 32.91 -12.62 7.37
C ARG A 129 32.61 -11.23 6.84
N THR A 130 31.34 -10.88 6.78
CA THR A 130 30.90 -9.50 6.58
C THR A 130 30.55 -8.87 7.93
N LYS A 131 30.88 -7.59 8.13
CA LYS A 131 30.36 -6.85 9.28
C LYS A 131 28.89 -6.54 9.00
N LYS A 132 27.98 -7.32 9.59
CA LYS A 132 26.54 -7.14 9.41
C LYS A 132 26.13 -5.79 10.01
N VAL A 133 25.53 -4.94 9.18
CA VAL A 133 24.82 -3.75 9.67
C VAL A 133 23.54 -4.25 10.33
N PRO A 134 23.26 -3.93 11.61
CA PRO A 134 22.00 -4.32 12.20
C PRO A 134 20.83 -3.73 11.40
N ALA A 135 19.75 -4.49 11.22
CA ALA A 135 18.60 -4.06 10.39
C ALA A 135 17.93 -2.74 10.85
N HIS A 136 18.24 -2.28 12.05
CA HIS A 136 17.74 -1.04 12.65
C HIS A 136 18.73 0.13 12.56
N GLU A 137 19.82 -0.04 11.83
CA GLU A 137 20.73 1.03 11.49
C GLU A 137 20.65 1.32 9.97
N LEU A 138 20.81 2.58 9.59
CA LEU A 138 20.71 3.04 8.20
C LEU A 138 22.10 3.18 7.59
N ARG A 139 22.44 2.31 6.64
CA ARG A 139 23.74 2.28 5.96
C ARG A 139 23.89 3.42 4.96
N SER A 140 25.09 4.02 4.88
CA SER A 140 25.41 5.03 3.86
C SER A 140 25.56 4.42 2.45
N PRO A 141 25.35 5.21 1.38
CA PRO A 141 25.52 4.76 0.00
C PRO A 141 26.88 4.13 -0.31
N ASP A 142 27.97 4.70 0.22
CA ASP A 142 29.33 4.17 0.08
C ASP A 142 29.63 2.97 1.00
N GLY A 143 28.70 2.62 1.88
CA GLY A 143 28.81 1.52 2.82
C GLY A 143 29.83 1.71 3.94
N ARG A 144 30.37 2.92 4.16
CA ARG A 144 31.35 3.22 5.21
C ARG A 144 30.71 3.54 6.57
N TRP A 145 29.49 4.03 6.58
CA TRP A 145 28.81 4.50 7.78
C TRP A 145 27.47 3.78 8.02
N SER A 146 27.02 3.83 9.26
CA SER A 146 25.73 3.32 9.69
C SER A 146 25.12 4.24 10.74
N ALA A 147 23.92 4.77 10.48
CA ALA A 147 23.23 5.73 11.35
C ALA A 147 22.19 5.05 12.26
N PHE A 148 22.09 5.48 13.51
CA PHE A 148 21.16 4.90 14.49
C PHE A 148 20.76 5.89 15.58
N ILE A 149 19.68 5.58 16.30
CA ILE A 149 19.16 6.42 17.39
C ILE A 149 19.59 5.84 18.74
N LYS A 150 20.08 6.70 19.63
CA LYS A 150 20.35 6.36 21.03
C LYS A 150 20.00 7.52 21.93
N GLY A 151 19.18 7.29 22.97
CA GLY A 151 18.80 8.34 23.92
C GLY A 151 18.23 9.58 23.23
N TYR A 152 17.29 9.39 22.30
CA TYR A 152 16.57 10.44 21.56
C TYR A 152 17.42 11.25 20.57
N ASN A 153 18.68 10.88 20.38
CA ASN A 153 19.66 11.57 19.53
C ASN A 153 20.19 10.68 18.41
N LEU A 154 20.64 11.29 17.32
CA LEU A 154 21.20 10.63 16.15
C LEU A 154 22.71 10.39 16.32
N PHE A 155 23.16 9.20 15.93
CA PHE A 155 24.55 8.78 15.94
C PHE A 155 24.92 8.15 14.60
N VAL A 156 26.21 8.13 14.29
CA VAL A 156 26.78 7.32 13.21
C VAL A 156 27.93 6.47 13.71
N ARG A 157 28.09 5.29 13.12
CA ARG A 157 29.19 4.36 13.37
C ARG A 157 29.97 4.13 12.08
N SER A 158 31.29 4.20 12.15
CA SER A 158 32.17 3.74 11.08
C SER A 158 32.12 2.22 11.01
N LEU A 159 31.75 1.65 9.87
CA LEU A 159 31.73 0.20 9.66
C LEU A 159 33.16 -0.36 9.52
N GLU A 160 34.13 0.46 9.14
CA GLU A 160 35.54 0.08 9.10
C GLU A 160 36.16 -0.01 10.51
N THR A 161 36.07 1.07 11.29
CA THR A 161 36.80 1.20 12.57
C THR A 161 35.96 0.88 13.80
N GLY A 162 34.64 0.91 13.70
CA GLY A 162 33.72 0.80 14.83
C GLY A 162 33.55 2.10 15.64
N LYS A 163 34.26 3.18 15.29
CA LYS A 163 34.15 4.50 15.96
C LYS A 163 32.72 5.02 15.87
N ILE A 164 32.18 5.50 17.00
CA ILE A 164 30.85 6.12 17.09
C ILE A 164 31.00 7.64 17.21
N ILE A 165 30.18 8.38 16.48
CA ILE A 165 30.07 9.84 16.53
C ILE A 165 28.62 10.17 16.87
N GLN A 166 28.43 11.03 17.87
CA GLN A 166 27.13 11.61 18.20
C GLN A 166 26.91 12.86 17.34
N LEU A 167 25.79 12.94 16.62
CA LEU A 167 25.51 14.05 15.70
C LEU A 167 24.56 15.10 16.31
N THR A 168 23.75 14.70 17.29
CA THR A 168 22.79 15.59 17.97
C THR A 168 22.86 15.38 19.48
N HIS A 169 22.54 16.41 20.26
CA HIS A 169 22.79 16.39 21.71
C HIS A 169 21.61 16.78 22.60
N ASP A 170 20.57 17.41 22.06
CA ASP A 170 19.47 18.00 22.83
C ASP A 170 18.13 17.25 22.70
N GLY A 171 18.15 16.04 22.14
CA GLY A 171 16.98 15.17 22.06
C GLY A 171 16.46 14.75 23.43
N THR A 172 15.14 14.82 23.62
CA THR A 172 14.44 14.31 24.82
C THR A 172 13.13 13.64 24.40
N ARG A 173 12.50 12.86 25.29
CA ARG A 173 11.25 12.17 24.99
C ARG A 173 10.18 13.12 24.44
N TYR A 174 9.62 12.79 23.28
CA TYR A 174 8.67 13.60 22.50
C TYR A 174 9.27 14.86 21.86
N TYR A 175 10.59 14.96 21.84
CA TYR A 175 11.39 16.01 21.19
C TYR A 175 12.67 15.37 20.63
N ASP A 176 12.49 14.32 19.84
CA ASP A 176 13.50 13.33 19.48
C ASP A 176 13.92 13.48 18.00
N TYR A 177 15.14 13.04 17.68
CA TYR A 177 15.65 13.03 16.31
C TYR A 177 15.37 11.72 15.58
N GLY A 178 14.96 11.82 14.31
CA GLY A 178 14.87 10.70 13.38
C GLY A 178 13.82 9.64 13.72
N ILE A 179 12.81 9.95 14.54
CA ILE A 179 11.72 9.02 14.87
C ILE A 179 10.50 9.22 13.97
N GLN A 180 9.63 8.21 13.89
CA GLN A 180 8.27 8.38 13.38
C GLN A 180 7.38 9.10 14.41
N PRO A 181 6.33 9.85 13.99
CA PRO A 181 5.32 10.34 14.92
C PRO A 181 4.58 9.19 15.62
N GLU A 182 4.19 9.36 16.89
CA GLU A 182 3.38 8.34 17.59
C GLU A 182 1.94 8.25 17.05
N SER A 183 1.52 9.20 16.21
CA SER A 183 0.27 9.12 15.45
C SER A 183 0.37 8.26 14.18
N GLU A 184 1.52 7.61 13.96
CA GLU A 184 1.66 6.51 13.02
C GLU A 184 0.76 5.34 13.45
N ILE A 185 0.09 4.71 12.48
CA ILE A 185 -0.90 3.63 12.61
C ILE A 185 -0.22 2.34 13.14
N SER A 186 0.27 2.32 14.39
CA SER A 186 0.80 1.16 15.15
C SER A 186 1.70 1.54 16.35
N ALA A 187 1.69 2.76 16.89
CA ALA A 187 2.61 3.16 17.95
C ALA A 187 2.59 2.28 19.22
N VAL A 188 1.42 1.83 19.67
CA VAL A 188 1.26 0.91 20.81
C VAL A 188 1.73 -0.48 20.44
N VAL A 189 1.39 -0.95 19.24
CA VAL A 189 1.79 -2.26 18.72
C VAL A 189 3.31 -2.35 18.60
N LYS A 190 3.95 -1.36 17.96
CA LYS A 190 5.40 -1.25 17.89
C LYS A 190 6.02 -1.21 19.28
N ARG A 191 5.41 -0.57 20.27
CA ARG A 191 5.94 -0.61 21.64
C ARG A 191 5.88 -2.01 22.26
N LEU A 192 4.82 -2.78 22.00
CA LEU A 192 4.65 -4.13 22.51
C LEU A 192 5.60 -5.15 21.85
N TYR A 193 5.75 -5.07 20.53
CA TYR A 193 6.67 -5.95 19.78
C TYR A 193 8.13 -5.47 19.80
N ASN A 194 8.34 -4.20 20.14
CA ASN A 194 9.64 -3.53 20.19
C ASN A 194 10.50 -3.76 18.91
N PRO A 195 9.94 -3.51 17.71
CA PRO A 195 10.70 -3.67 16.48
C PRO A 195 11.81 -2.63 16.47
N LYS A 196 13.02 -3.07 16.12
CA LYS A 196 14.14 -2.17 15.95
C LYS A 196 14.07 -1.61 14.54
N ILE A 197 13.72 -0.33 14.41
CA ILE A 197 13.57 0.37 13.13
C ILE A 197 14.72 1.37 12.90
N PRO A 198 15.16 1.57 11.65
CA PRO A 198 16.16 2.57 11.31
C PRO A 198 15.63 4.00 11.55
N PRO A 199 16.53 4.98 11.73
CA PRO A 199 16.12 6.39 11.80
C PRO A 199 15.43 6.86 10.52
N ALA A 200 14.41 7.70 10.67
CA ALA A 200 13.86 8.52 9.60
C ALA A 200 14.90 9.58 9.19
N ALA A 201 15.69 9.22 8.18
CA ALA A 201 16.81 10.02 7.71
C ALA A 201 17.19 9.63 6.27
N LEU A 202 17.82 10.57 5.55
CA LEU A 202 18.31 10.38 4.19
C LEU A 202 19.79 10.75 4.10
N TRP A 203 20.61 9.81 3.65
CA TRP A 203 22.01 10.05 3.36
C TRP A 203 22.19 10.92 2.10
N SER A 204 23.16 11.83 2.12
CA SER A 204 23.61 12.51 0.92
C SER A 204 24.24 11.51 -0.06
N PRO A 205 24.14 11.71 -1.39
CA PRO A 205 24.73 10.81 -2.39
C PRO A 205 26.22 10.52 -2.17
N ASP A 206 26.99 11.51 -1.72
CA ASP A 206 28.41 11.40 -1.42
C ASP A 206 28.72 10.86 -0.01
N SER A 207 27.69 10.47 0.76
CA SER A 207 27.78 9.84 2.09
C SER A 207 28.43 10.70 3.18
N LYS A 208 28.52 12.02 3.01
CA LYS A 208 29.13 12.94 3.98
C LYS A 208 28.14 13.57 4.96
N GLN A 209 26.87 13.64 4.55
CA GLN A 209 25.82 14.34 5.31
C GLN A 209 24.58 13.46 5.46
N ILE A 210 23.79 13.76 6.50
CA ILE A 210 22.49 13.13 6.75
C ILE A 210 21.44 14.21 6.92
N LEU A 211 20.36 14.14 6.15
CA LEU A 211 19.14 14.90 6.38
C LEU A 211 18.27 14.11 7.36
N THR A 212 17.90 14.73 8.47
CA THR A 212 16.93 14.18 9.42
C THR A 212 16.01 15.29 9.94
N HIS A 213 15.16 14.98 10.91
CA HIS A 213 14.36 15.97 11.59
C HIS A 213 14.34 15.75 13.11
N ARG A 214 14.13 16.84 13.85
CA ARG A 214 13.69 16.80 15.25
C ARG A 214 12.18 16.94 15.31
N LEU A 215 11.51 15.99 15.95
CA LEU A 215 10.05 15.92 16.01
C LEU A 215 9.52 16.38 17.38
N ASP A 216 8.73 17.46 17.42
CA ASP A 216 8.05 17.92 18.65
C ASP A 216 6.64 17.37 18.76
N GLN A 217 6.42 16.53 19.76
CA GLN A 217 5.14 15.93 20.09
C GLN A 217 4.72 16.23 21.54
N ARG A 218 5.47 17.06 22.28
CA ARG A 218 5.28 17.26 23.73
C ARG A 218 3.88 17.78 24.07
N LYS A 219 3.34 18.64 23.19
CA LYS A 219 2.01 19.27 23.33
C LYS A 219 0.90 18.57 22.55
N VAL A 220 1.23 17.53 21.78
CA VAL A 220 0.22 16.74 21.05
C VAL A 220 -0.65 16.02 22.06
N ARG A 221 -1.95 15.94 21.78
CA ARG A 221 -2.93 15.26 22.63
C ARG A 221 -2.47 13.85 22.94
N LYS A 222 -2.70 13.44 24.19
CA LYS A 222 -2.46 12.07 24.65
C LYS A 222 -3.77 11.28 24.56
N MET A 223 -3.73 10.13 23.89
CA MET A 223 -4.78 9.11 23.92
C MET A 223 -4.29 7.89 24.69
N SER A 224 -5.22 7.02 25.10
CA SER A 224 -4.93 5.84 25.91
C SER A 224 -5.77 4.65 25.50
N LEU A 225 -5.13 3.50 25.37
CA LEU A 225 -5.77 2.19 25.21
C LEU A 225 -5.61 1.37 26.48
N LEU A 226 -6.58 0.49 26.74
CA LEU A 226 -6.53 -0.47 27.83
C LEU A 226 -6.31 -1.86 27.24
N GLN A 227 -5.13 -2.45 27.50
CA GLN A 227 -4.89 -3.85 27.22
C GLN A 227 -5.62 -4.69 28.26
N SER A 228 -6.71 -5.34 27.85
CA SER A 228 -7.58 -6.06 28.78
C SER A 228 -6.97 -7.38 29.24
N VAL A 229 -6.23 -8.06 28.36
CA VAL A 229 -5.67 -9.41 28.61
C VAL A 229 -4.18 -9.43 28.28
N PRO A 230 -3.29 -8.85 29.11
CA PRO A 230 -1.85 -8.94 28.86
C PRO A 230 -1.39 -10.41 28.76
N PRO A 231 -0.34 -10.72 27.96
CA PRO A 231 0.10 -12.10 27.72
C PRO A 231 0.69 -12.79 28.96
N GLU A 232 1.15 -12.02 29.94
CA GLU A 232 1.62 -12.53 31.23
C GLU A 232 0.43 -13.04 32.06
N GLU A 233 0.54 -14.28 32.55
CA GLU A 233 -0.51 -14.92 33.35
C GLU A 233 -0.88 -14.06 34.58
N ALA A 234 -2.19 -13.89 34.80
CA ALA A 234 -2.76 -13.12 35.91
C ALA A 234 -2.29 -11.65 36.02
N LYS A 235 -1.72 -11.07 34.97
CA LYS A 235 -1.36 -9.64 34.95
C LYS A 235 -2.62 -8.78 34.84
N PRO A 236 -2.79 -7.74 35.70
CA PRO A 236 -3.93 -6.83 35.60
C PRO A 236 -3.88 -6.01 34.29
N PRO A 237 -5.03 -5.46 33.83
CA PRO A 237 -5.08 -4.63 32.64
C PRO A 237 -4.04 -3.51 32.63
N VAL A 238 -3.43 -3.27 31.46
CA VAL A 238 -2.33 -2.31 31.29
C VAL A 238 -2.78 -1.14 30.43
N ILE A 239 -2.51 0.09 30.86
CA ILE A 239 -2.80 1.29 30.08
C ILE A 239 -1.61 1.60 29.17
N HIS A 240 -1.88 1.71 27.88
CA HIS A 240 -0.94 2.19 26.88
C HIS A 240 -1.30 3.60 26.46
N SER A 241 -0.37 4.55 26.58
CA SER A 241 -0.58 5.93 26.17
C SER A 241 0.28 6.31 24.96
N TYR A 242 -0.26 7.16 24.09
CA TYR A 242 0.42 7.60 22.86
C TYR A 242 -0.03 9.02 22.46
N ARG A 243 0.76 9.70 21.62
CA ARG A 243 0.43 11.02 21.07
C ARG A 243 -0.40 10.86 19.80
N TYR A 244 -1.57 11.49 19.79
CA TYR A 244 -2.50 11.39 18.66
C TYR A 244 -3.31 12.68 18.50
N PRO A 245 -3.08 13.48 17.45
CA PRO A 245 -3.80 14.72 17.21
C PRO A 245 -5.18 14.43 16.60
N LEU A 246 -6.25 14.84 17.29
CA LEU A 246 -7.60 14.76 16.76
C LEU A 246 -7.91 15.97 15.87
N VAL A 247 -8.87 15.80 14.97
CA VAL A 247 -9.46 16.92 14.21
C VAL A 247 -9.78 18.10 15.15
N GLY A 248 -9.37 19.30 14.75
CA GLY A 248 -9.57 20.54 15.52
C GLY A 248 -8.54 20.79 16.63
N ASP A 249 -7.63 19.85 16.92
CA ASP A 249 -6.59 20.09 17.92
C ASP A 249 -5.63 21.21 17.50
N LYS A 250 -5.24 22.05 18.46
CA LYS A 250 -4.29 23.15 18.20
C LYS A 250 -2.86 22.66 17.94
N HIS A 251 -2.46 21.57 18.57
CA HIS A 251 -1.08 21.07 18.56
C HIS A 251 -0.96 19.78 17.77
N LEU A 252 -0.20 19.84 16.68
CA LEU A 252 0.14 18.70 15.81
C LEU A 252 1.61 18.32 16.02
N PRO A 253 2.05 17.11 15.63
CA PRO A 253 3.46 16.78 15.54
C PRO A 253 4.15 17.70 14.54
N LEU A 254 5.26 18.33 14.95
CA LEU A 254 6.00 19.28 14.13
C LEU A 254 7.45 18.85 13.96
N ALA A 255 7.92 18.71 12.71
CA ALA A 255 9.28 18.33 12.36
C ALA A 255 10.11 19.55 11.96
N GLN A 256 11.21 19.80 12.66
CA GLN A 256 12.25 20.73 12.23
C GLN A 256 13.33 19.95 11.47
N PHE A 257 13.53 20.24 10.19
CA PHE A 257 14.57 19.59 9.40
C PHE A 257 15.96 20.11 9.77
N VAL A 258 16.91 19.19 9.82
CA VAL A 258 18.32 19.44 10.10
C VAL A 258 19.20 18.59 9.19
N ILE A 259 20.37 19.12 8.85
CA ILE A 259 21.43 18.40 8.15
C ILE A 259 22.58 18.21 9.14
N CYS A 260 23.04 16.97 9.30
CA CYS A 260 24.21 16.65 10.10
C CYS A 260 25.39 16.36 9.18
N ASP A 261 26.44 17.18 9.25
CA ASP A 261 27.71 16.94 8.58
C ASP A 261 28.61 16.08 9.48
N ILE A 262 29.05 14.94 8.95
CA ILE A 262 29.77 13.93 9.74
C ILE A 262 31.23 14.32 9.96
N GLU A 263 31.87 14.92 8.95
CA GLU A 263 33.28 15.30 9.03
C GLU A 263 33.45 16.51 9.95
N GLN A 264 32.58 17.51 9.79
CA GLN A 264 32.59 18.73 10.60
C GLN A 264 31.95 18.54 11.98
N GLN A 265 31.18 17.46 12.17
CA GLN A 265 30.37 17.22 13.38
C GLN A 265 29.47 18.42 13.72
N LEU A 266 28.88 19.01 12.68
CA LEU A 266 28.00 20.17 12.77
C LEU A 266 26.58 19.76 12.42
N MET A 267 25.62 20.33 13.16
CA MET A 267 24.20 20.27 12.81
C MET A 267 23.77 21.64 12.25
N ILE A 268 23.27 21.62 11.03
CA ILE A 268 22.74 22.78 10.31
C ILE A 268 21.22 22.68 10.34
N GLN A 269 20.57 23.65 10.98
CA GLN A 269 19.11 23.74 10.94
C GLN A 269 18.68 24.42 9.64
N LEU A 270 17.68 23.87 8.96
CA LEU A 270 17.11 24.55 7.80
C LEU A 270 16.24 25.73 8.24
N ASP A 271 16.32 26.85 7.53
CA ASP A 271 15.61 28.11 7.81
C ASP A 271 14.12 28.04 7.43
N THR A 272 13.45 26.99 7.89
CA THR A 272 12.00 26.79 7.75
C THR A 272 11.36 26.71 9.12
N GLU A 273 10.13 27.22 9.20
CA GLU A 273 9.20 26.83 10.26
C GLU A 273 9.04 25.31 10.35
N PRO A 274 8.87 24.75 11.56
CA PRO A 274 8.57 23.33 11.74
C PRO A 274 7.35 22.87 10.94
N MET A 275 7.47 21.73 10.27
CA MET A 275 6.48 21.21 9.35
C MET A 275 5.55 20.19 10.02
N ILE A 276 4.27 20.21 9.68
CA ILE A 276 3.31 19.20 10.17
C ILE A 276 3.74 17.81 9.67
N THR A 277 3.86 16.85 10.59
CA THR A 277 4.23 15.46 10.29
C THR A 277 3.21 14.53 10.95
N GLY A 278 2.05 14.34 10.30
CA GLY A 278 0.89 13.69 10.89
C GLY A 278 0.99 12.16 11.00
N LEU A 279 1.12 11.47 9.86
CA LEU A 279 1.05 10.00 9.78
C LEU A 279 2.43 9.35 9.77
N VAL A 280 3.29 9.81 8.87
CA VAL A 280 4.61 9.22 8.59
C VAL A 280 5.60 10.35 8.36
N SER A 281 6.86 10.16 8.73
CA SER A 281 7.92 11.12 8.46
C SER A 281 8.11 11.33 6.93
N PRO A 282 8.28 12.58 6.46
CA PRO A 282 8.60 12.89 5.06
C PRO A 282 9.97 12.37 4.60
N LEU A 283 10.77 11.78 5.51
CA LEU A 283 12.05 11.15 5.21
C LEU A 283 11.96 9.62 5.12
N SER A 284 10.77 9.06 5.33
CA SER A 284 10.55 7.62 5.26
C SER A 284 10.39 7.18 3.82
N PRO A 285 10.94 6.01 3.40
CA PRO A 285 10.77 5.52 2.04
C PRO A 285 9.30 5.42 1.60
N SER A 286 8.39 5.07 2.51
CA SER A 286 6.95 4.94 2.23
C SER A 286 6.20 6.27 2.04
N CYS A 287 6.80 7.40 2.42
CA CYS A 287 6.18 8.73 2.31
C CYS A 287 7.22 9.82 2.04
N GLN A 288 8.23 9.51 1.23
CA GLN A 288 9.37 10.41 1.05
C GLN A 288 8.93 11.67 0.29
N THR A 289 9.02 12.83 0.92
CA THR A 289 8.72 14.13 0.28
C THR A 289 9.90 15.09 0.37
N ALA A 290 11.09 14.57 0.69
CA ALA A 290 12.36 15.28 0.71
C ALA A 290 13.44 14.46 0.01
N PHE A 291 14.36 15.12 -0.68
CA PHE A 291 15.35 14.48 -1.52
C PHE A 291 16.63 15.32 -1.59
N TRP A 292 17.74 14.66 -1.85
CA TRP A 292 19.01 15.31 -2.17
C TRP A 292 19.12 15.57 -3.68
N THR A 293 19.82 16.64 -4.06
CA THR A 293 20.37 16.75 -5.43
C THR A 293 21.55 15.78 -5.59
N ASN A 294 21.82 15.35 -6.83
CA ASN A 294 22.88 14.36 -7.11
C ASN A 294 24.29 14.83 -6.71
N ASP A 295 24.50 16.15 -6.64
CA ASP A 295 25.75 16.80 -6.24
C ASP A 295 25.85 17.08 -4.73
N SER A 296 24.85 16.69 -3.92
CA SER A 296 24.76 16.93 -2.48
C SER A 296 24.75 18.39 -2.02
N ASP A 297 24.70 19.38 -2.93
CA ASP A 297 24.76 20.81 -2.56
C ASP A 297 23.40 21.35 -2.09
N PHE A 298 22.30 20.68 -2.47
CA PHE A 298 20.95 21.09 -2.10
C PHE A 298 20.09 19.91 -1.62
N VAL A 299 19.13 20.23 -0.78
CA VAL A 299 17.99 19.36 -0.44
C VAL A 299 16.72 20.05 -0.94
N TYR A 300 15.81 19.30 -1.54
CA TYR A 300 14.49 19.80 -1.92
C TYR A 300 13.38 19.00 -1.26
N PHE A 301 12.29 19.66 -0.89
CA PHE A 301 11.17 19.05 -0.18
C PHE A 301 9.87 19.81 -0.35
N THR A 302 8.74 19.18 -0.02
CA THR A 302 7.42 19.84 -0.02
C THR A 302 6.95 20.20 1.38
N LYS A 303 6.35 21.39 1.53
CA LYS A 303 5.64 21.82 2.73
C LYS A 303 4.15 21.89 2.45
N MET A 304 3.37 21.04 3.11
CA MET A 304 1.93 21.03 3.01
C MET A 304 1.32 21.85 4.15
N SER A 305 0.30 22.65 3.85
CA SER A 305 -0.50 23.30 4.87
C SER A 305 -1.40 22.31 5.61
N ARG A 306 -1.93 22.74 6.76
CA ARG A 306 -2.82 21.90 7.58
C ARG A 306 -4.10 21.46 6.86
N ASP A 307 -4.65 22.33 6.01
CA ASP A 307 -5.86 22.09 5.22
C ASP A 307 -5.58 21.39 3.88
N TYR A 308 -4.31 21.06 3.59
CA TYR A 308 -3.87 20.39 2.37
C TYR A 308 -4.24 21.12 1.06
N ARG A 309 -4.40 22.45 1.08
CA ARG A 309 -4.79 23.23 -0.11
C ARG A 309 -3.61 23.95 -0.77
N PRO A 310 -2.78 24.70 -0.04
CA PRO A 310 -1.48 25.12 -0.54
C PRO A 310 -0.36 24.14 -0.18
N MET A 311 0.50 23.87 -1.17
CA MET A 311 1.75 23.15 -0.99
C MET A 311 2.90 23.96 -1.58
N GLN A 312 4.00 24.08 -0.85
CA GLN A 312 5.21 24.76 -1.31
C GLN A 312 6.28 23.74 -1.68
N PHE A 313 6.96 23.96 -2.81
CA PHE A 313 8.19 23.26 -3.17
C PHE A 313 9.40 24.12 -2.77
N VAL A 314 10.22 23.59 -1.87
CA VAL A 314 11.30 24.31 -1.20
C VAL A 314 12.63 23.65 -1.52
N VAL A 315 13.66 24.45 -1.75
CA VAL A 315 15.05 24.02 -1.88
C VAL A 315 15.87 24.67 -0.78
N ALA A 316 16.77 23.91 -0.16
CA ALA A 316 17.63 24.35 0.92
C ALA A 316 19.10 24.12 0.57
N ASN A 317 19.95 25.11 0.85
CA ASN A 317 21.40 24.98 0.74
C ASN A 317 21.94 24.15 1.90
N THR A 318 22.72 23.11 1.60
CA THR A 318 23.13 22.12 2.60
C THR A 318 24.23 22.61 3.53
N LYS A 319 24.90 23.73 3.18
CA LYS A 319 26.01 24.34 3.95
C LYS A 319 25.53 25.48 4.83
N THR A 320 24.53 26.25 4.40
CA THR A 320 24.04 27.43 5.14
C THR A 320 22.73 27.19 5.87
N GLY A 321 21.89 26.26 5.39
CA GLY A 321 20.52 26.08 5.88
C GLY A 321 19.49 27.03 5.25
N GLU A 322 19.95 28.01 4.46
CA GLU A 322 19.08 28.97 3.78
C GLU A 322 18.15 28.25 2.80
N ILE A 323 16.89 28.70 2.76
CA ILE A 323 15.86 28.11 1.90
C ILE A 323 15.33 29.09 0.83
N GLN A 324 14.85 28.52 -0.27
CA GLN A 324 14.11 29.22 -1.32
C GLN A 324 12.85 28.41 -1.66
N THR A 325 11.69 29.07 -1.69
CA THR A 325 10.46 28.47 -2.25
C THR A 325 10.46 28.68 -3.76
N LEU A 326 10.49 27.60 -4.54
CA LEU A 326 10.50 27.64 -6.01
C LEU A 326 9.11 27.62 -6.62
N LEU A 327 8.16 26.95 -5.97
CA LEU A 327 6.79 26.82 -6.47
C LEU A 327 5.79 26.78 -5.32
N GLU A 328 4.60 27.33 -5.55
CA GLU A 328 3.44 27.16 -4.69
C GLU A 328 2.29 26.58 -5.52
N GLU A 329 1.83 25.39 -5.17
CA GLU A 329 0.65 24.73 -5.73
C GLU A 329 -0.56 25.08 -4.86
N LYS A 330 -1.69 25.42 -5.49
CA LYS A 330 -2.94 25.76 -4.80
C LYS A 330 -4.11 25.07 -5.45
N SER A 331 -5.07 24.66 -4.64
CA SER A 331 -6.35 24.11 -5.07
C SER A 331 -7.47 24.61 -4.15
N GLU A 332 -8.68 24.74 -4.71
CA GLU A 332 -9.89 25.09 -3.95
C GLU A 332 -10.32 23.93 -3.03
N THR A 333 -10.09 22.69 -3.49
CA THR A 333 -10.25 21.45 -2.73
C THR A 333 -8.87 20.92 -2.30
N PHE A 334 -8.83 19.79 -1.58
CA PHE A 334 -7.56 19.17 -1.17
C PHE A 334 -6.61 18.84 -2.33
N LEU A 335 -5.31 18.94 -2.06
CA LEU A 335 -4.24 18.43 -2.91
C LEU A 335 -3.99 16.94 -2.58
N PHE A 336 -3.78 16.13 -3.61
CA PHE A 336 -3.48 14.69 -3.48
C PHE A 336 -2.18 14.28 -4.19
N THR A 337 -1.10 15.04 -3.96
CA THR A 337 0.19 14.88 -4.66
C THR A 337 1.07 13.73 -4.14
N ASP A 338 0.75 13.17 -2.98
CA ASP A 338 1.40 12.01 -2.33
C ASP A 338 0.65 10.68 -2.54
N LEU A 339 -0.43 10.70 -3.34
CA LEU A 339 -1.28 9.55 -3.68
C LEU A 339 -0.48 8.28 -4.06
N TYR A 340 0.62 8.45 -4.76
CA TYR A 340 1.43 7.37 -5.33
C TYR A 340 2.53 6.85 -4.41
N ASN A 341 2.73 7.50 -3.25
CA ASN A 341 3.71 7.10 -2.23
C ASN A 341 3.36 5.73 -1.64
N ILE A 342 2.06 5.44 -1.47
CA ILE A 342 1.54 4.31 -0.69
C ILE A 342 1.93 2.95 -1.29
N LYS A 343 1.98 2.82 -2.64
CA LYS A 343 2.25 1.53 -3.31
C LYS A 343 3.69 1.34 -3.78
N SER A 344 4.46 2.40 -3.96
CA SER A 344 5.70 2.32 -4.75
C SER A 344 7.00 2.53 -3.98
N GLY A 345 6.94 3.07 -2.75
CA GLY A 345 8.14 3.41 -1.96
C GLY A 345 9.06 4.44 -2.63
N LYS A 346 8.62 5.03 -3.76
CA LYS A 346 9.22 6.19 -4.42
C LYS A 346 8.22 7.30 -4.20
N GLY A 347 8.66 8.39 -3.59
CA GLY A 347 7.79 9.45 -3.08
C GLY A 347 6.99 10.21 -4.14
N ILE A 348 6.82 11.51 -3.94
CA ILE A 348 6.05 12.36 -4.84
C ILE A 348 6.58 12.33 -6.28
N ASN A 349 5.70 12.57 -7.27
CA ASN A 349 6.05 12.67 -8.70
C ASN A 349 6.83 13.96 -9.02
N VAL A 350 8.00 14.12 -8.41
CA VAL A 350 8.92 15.24 -8.57
C VAL A 350 10.30 14.69 -8.87
N GLN A 351 11.00 15.31 -9.82
CA GLN A 351 12.37 14.94 -10.14
C GLN A 351 13.21 16.16 -10.51
N TRP A 352 14.31 16.35 -9.78
CA TRP A 352 15.33 17.35 -10.12
C TRP A 352 16.21 16.86 -11.27
N LEU A 353 16.50 17.74 -12.24
CA LEU A 353 17.31 17.45 -13.42
C LEU A 353 18.56 18.33 -13.42
N CYS A 354 19.72 17.71 -13.27
CA CYS A 354 21.00 18.42 -13.08
C CYS A 354 21.51 19.05 -14.38
N HIS A 355 21.28 18.42 -15.54
CA HIS A 355 21.89 18.87 -16.80
C HIS A 355 21.34 20.23 -17.27
N ASP A 356 20.03 20.47 -17.08
CA ASP A 356 19.34 21.62 -17.65
C ASP A 356 18.90 22.68 -16.62
N ASN A 357 19.27 22.53 -15.34
CA ASN A 357 18.74 23.33 -14.23
C ASN A 357 17.21 23.40 -14.26
N THR A 358 16.58 22.23 -14.29
CA THR A 358 15.11 22.12 -14.30
C THR A 358 14.63 21.10 -13.29
N PHE A 359 13.33 21.10 -13.02
CA PHE A 359 12.67 20.02 -12.30
C PHE A 359 11.32 19.70 -12.93
N ILE A 360 10.93 18.43 -12.85
CA ILE A 360 9.59 17.96 -13.18
C ILE A 360 8.71 18.09 -11.94
N TRP A 361 7.51 18.63 -12.13
CA TRP A 361 6.49 18.81 -11.11
C TRP A 361 5.18 18.15 -11.55
N HIS A 362 4.48 17.55 -10.60
CA HIS A 362 3.16 16.96 -10.78
C HIS A 362 2.07 17.91 -10.26
N SER A 363 0.99 18.08 -11.02
CA SER A 363 -0.15 18.90 -10.62
C SER A 363 -1.45 18.43 -11.26
N GLU A 364 -2.56 18.63 -10.55
CA GLU A 364 -3.93 18.38 -10.99
C GLU A 364 -4.68 19.68 -11.37
N ARG A 365 -3.95 20.80 -11.54
CA ARG A 365 -4.52 22.16 -11.69
C ARG A 365 -5.51 22.35 -12.83
N ASP A 366 -5.48 21.51 -13.85
CA ASP A 366 -6.41 21.59 -14.98
C ASP A 366 -7.49 20.50 -14.95
N GLY A 367 -7.68 19.89 -13.78
CA GLY A 367 -8.67 18.86 -13.54
C GLY A 367 -8.15 17.43 -13.76
N TRP A 368 -6.91 17.28 -14.21
CA TRP A 368 -6.26 15.99 -14.47
C TRP A 368 -4.79 16.00 -14.01
N SER A 369 -4.32 14.84 -13.56
CA SER A 369 -2.93 14.66 -13.13
C SER A 369 -1.97 14.76 -14.32
N HIS A 370 -1.07 15.75 -14.31
CA HIS A 370 -0.10 15.97 -15.39
C HIS A 370 1.27 16.41 -14.90
N LEU A 371 2.27 16.31 -15.80
CA LEU A 371 3.67 16.65 -15.56
C LEU A 371 4.01 18.01 -16.20
N TYR A 372 4.75 18.82 -15.46
CA TYR A 372 5.13 20.18 -15.82
C TYR A 372 6.63 20.37 -15.61
N LEU A 373 7.30 21.09 -16.51
CA LEU A 373 8.73 21.37 -16.44
C LEU A 373 8.98 22.81 -15.97
N TYR A 374 9.80 22.96 -14.94
CA TYR A 374 10.12 24.26 -14.34
C TYR A 374 11.62 24.54 -14.37
N ASP A 375 11.99 25.82 -14.45
CA ASP A 375 13.38 26.27 -14.22
C ASP A 375 13.68 26.21 -12.72
N SER A 376 14.75 25.50 -12.35
CA SER A 376 15.07 25.21 -10.95
C SER A 376 15.75 26.35 -10.20
N ARG A 377 16.13 27.44 -10.90
CA ARG A 377 16.74 28.64 -10.31
C ARG A 377 15.70 29.71 -10.01
N THR A 378 14.69 29.81 -10.87
CA THR A 378 13.70 30.88 -10.87
C THR A 378 12.29 30.43 -10.50
N GLY A 379 12.00 29.13 -10.55
CA GLY A 379 10.66 28.60 -10.32
C GLY A 379 9.67 28.87 -11.45
N ARG A 380 10.14 29.36 -12.60
CA ARG A 380 9.26 29.68 -13.75
C ARG A 380 8.89 28.41 -14.53
N LEU A 381 7.62 28.28 -14.86
CA LEU A 381 7.13 27.23 -15.75
C LEU A 381 7.79 27.40 -17.13
N LYS A 382 8.50 26.37 -17.59
CA LYS A 382 9.12 26.32 -18.92
C LYS A 382 8.20 25.65 -19.93
N ASN A 383 7.60 24.53 -19.56
CA ASN A 383 6.79 23.73 -20.46
C ASN A 383 5.78 22.85 -19.72
N ARG A 384 4.70 22.47 -20.42
CA ARG A 384 3.79 21.41 -19.99
C ARG A 384 4.17 20.11 -20.71
N ILE A 385 4.64 19.11 -19.95
CA ILE A 385 5.15 17.85 -20.52
C ILE A 385 4.00 16.97 -21.00
N THR A 386 2.89 16.91 -20.25
CA THR A 386 1.73 16.09 -20.59
C THR A 386 0.42 16.87 -20.49
N SER A 387 -0.57 16.52 -21.33
CA SER A 387 -1.89 17.14 -21.33
C SER A 387 -3.00 16.25 -21.88
N GLY A 388 -4.25 16.53 -21.48
CA GLY A 388 -5.46 15.89 -22.00
C GLY A 388 -6.45 15.53 -20.89
N SER A 389 -7.48 14.75 -21.24
CA SER A 389 -8.47 14.26 -20.28
C SER A 389 -8.13 12.85 -19.78
N TRP A 390 -6.95 12.71 -19.17
CA TRP A 390 -6.41 11.45 -18.66
C TRP A 390 -5.40 11.70 -17.54
N THR A 391 -5.14 10.70 -16.70
CA THR A 391 -4.42 10.87 -15.42
C THR A 391 -3.03 10.27 -15.49
N VAL A 392 -1.97 11.08 -15.37
CA VAL A 392 -0.62 10.58 -15.05
C VAL A 392 -0.65 9.92 -13.68
N ARG A 393 -0.09 8.71 -13.59
CA ARG A 393 -0.01 7.93 -12.36
C ARG A 393 1.36 8.09 -11.71
N ARG A 394 2.42 7.55 -12.29
CA ARG A 394 3.77 7.55 -11.67
C ARG A 394 4.83 8.07 -12.63
N LEU A 395 5.73 8.93 -12.14
CA LEU A 395 7.00 9.21 -12.83
C LEU A 395 7.95 8.03 -12.59
N ILE A 396 8.31 7.30 -13.65
CA ILE A 396 9.15 6.11 -13.55
C ILE A 396 10.63 6.47 -13.62
N GLY A 397 10.99 7.42 -14.49
CA GLY A 397 12.34 7.96 -14.60
C GLY A 397 12.53 8.88 -15.80
N VAL A 398 13.71 9.49 -15.89
CA VAL A 398 14.09 10.45 -16.94
C VAL A 398 15.46 10.08 -17.48
N ASP A 399 15.54 9.80 -18.78
CA ASP A 399 16.80 9.70 -19.52
C ASP A 399 17.19 11.13 -19.94
N GLU A 400 17.92 11.84 -19.07
CA GLU A 400 18.33 13.25 -19.31
C GLU A 400 19.15 13.39 -20.59
N GLN A 401 19.98 12.38 -20.92
CA GLN A 401 20.85 12.42 -22.11
C GLN A 401 20.06 12.39 -23.41
N LYS A 402 18.93 11.67 -23.44
CA LYS A 402 18.04 11.59 -24.60
C LYS A 402 16.76 12.42 -24.43
N SER A 403 16.61 13.14 -23.33
CA SER A 403 15.43 13.93 -22.97
C SER A 403 14.12 13.15 -23.02
N TRP A 404 14.13 11.87 -22.63
CA TRP A 404 12.93 11.05 -22.51
C TRP A 404 12.43 11.00 -21.07
N VAL A 405 11.13 11.20 -20.89
CA VAL A 405 10.42 11.01 -19.63
C VAL A 405 9.58 9.74 -19.73
N TYR A 406 9.79 8.81 -18.80
CA TYR A 406 9.02 7.58 -18.69
C TYR A 406 8.04 7.69 -17.53
N PHE A 407 6.77 7.46 -17.78
CA PHE A 407 5.73 7.60 -16.77
C PHE A 407 4.57 6.67 -17.07
N THR A 408 3.84 6.30 -16.03
CA THR A 408 2.59 5.56 -16.18
C THR A 408 1.40 6.51 -16.19
N ALA A 409 0.33 6.15 -16.89
CA ALA A 409 -0.92 6.91 -16.94
C ALA A 409 -2.14 6.01 -17.17
N SER A 410 -3.33 6.50 -16.84
CA SER A 410 -4.60 5.79 -17.00
C SER A 410 -5.67 6.66 -17.68
N GLY A 411 -6.65 6.04 -18.33
CA GLY A 411 -7.79 6.72 -18.95
C GLY A 411 -7.53 7.43 -20.29
N ARG A 412 -6.33 7.29 -20.88
CA ARG A 412 -6.00 7.90 -22.18
C ARG A 412 -6.54 7.11 -23.38
N GLU A 413 -6.43 5.79 -23.34
CA GLU A 413 -6.79 4.92 -24.45
C GLU A 413 -8.30 4.59 -24.42
N PRO A 414 -9.02 4.71 -25.55
CA PRO A 414 -10.46 4.47 -25.59
C PRO A 414 -10.81 2.99 -25.44
N GLY A 415 -12.00 2.72 -24.90
CA GLY A 415 -12.54 1.36 -24.79
C GLY A 415 -11.94 0.50 -23.68
N ARG A 416 -11.23 1.11 -22.72
CA ARG A 416 -10.58 0.44 -21.58
C ARG A 416 -11.17 0.90 -20.26
N ASP A 417 -10.98 0.12 -19.20
CA ASP A 417 -11.23 0.60 -17.84
C ASP A 417 -10.30 1.81 -17.58
N PRO A 418 -10.83 3.00 -17.21
CA PRO A 418 -10.04 4.22 -17.04
C PRO A 418 -9.06 4.16 -15.86
N TYR A 419 -9.14 3.12 -15.02
CA TYR A 419 -8.18 2.87 -13.96
C TYR A 419 -6.94 2.10 -14.42
N PHE A 420 -7.01 1.40 -15.56
CA PHE A 420 -5.87 0.64 -16.08
C PHE A 420 -4.68 1.53 -16.34
N GLN A 421 -3.58 1.19 -15.69
CA GLN A 421 -2.32 1.88 -15.82
C GLN A 421 -1.52 1.29 -16.99
N HIS A 422 -1.05 2.16 -17.90
CA HIS A 422 -0.12 1.82 -18.96
C HIS A 422 1.17 2.64 -18.83
N LEU A 423 2.27 2.14 -19.40
CA LEU A 423 3.54 2.85 -19.51
C LEU A 423 3.59 3.67 -20.80
N TYR A 424 4.07 4.91 -20.67
CA TYR A 424 4.31 5.84 -21.77
C TYR A 424 5.73 6.38 -21.70
N ARG A 425 6.18 6.90 -22.85
CA ARG A 425 7.29 7.84 -22.91
C ARG A 425 6.89 9.11 -23.65
N VAL A 426 7.52 10.22 -23.31
CA VAL A 426 7.35 11.52 -23.97
C VAL A 426 8.67 12.28 -23.93
N ARG A 427 8.91 13.16 -24.89
CA ARG A 427 10.03 14.11 -24.81
C ARG A 427 9.78 15.11 -23.69
N LEU A 428 10.86 15.65 -23.13
CA LEU A 428 10.79 16.67 -22.07
C LEU A 428 10.05 17.96 -22.52
N ASP A 429 10.01 18.23 -23.82
CA ASP A 429 9.23 19.31 -24.43
C ASP A 429 7.75 18.94 -24.69
N GLY A 430 7.33 17.72 -24.36
CA GLY A 430 5.97 17.22 -24.53
C GLY A 430 5.66 16.60 -25.90
N SER A 431 6.62 16.59 -26.82
CA SER A 431 6.48 15.93 -28.13
C SER A 431 6.67 14.41 -28.05
N ASP A 432 6.32 13.70 -29.13
CA ASP A 432 6.50 12.25 -29.29
C ASP A 432 5.95 11.39 -28.13
N LEU A 433 4.75 11.71 -27.65
CA LEU A 433 4.06 10.86 -26.67
C LEU A 433 3.71 9.49 -27.28
N VAL A 434 4.26 8.41 -26.71
CA VAL A 434 4.10 7.04 -27.20
C VAL A 434 3.65 6.10 -26.08
N LEU A 435 2.63 5.28 -26.35
CA LEU A 435 2.21 4.14 -25.52
C LEU A 435 3.18 2.97 -25.70
N LEU A 436 3.74 2.45 -24.60
CA LEU A 436 4.73 1.37 -24.62
C LEU A 436 4.15 0.01 -24.25
N THR A 437 2.99 -0.02 -23.58
CA THR A 437 2.30 -1.24 -23.13
C THR A 437 0.87 -1.27 -23.68
N PRO A 438 0.67 -1.79 -24.91
CA PRO A 438 -0.57 -1.61 -25.66
C PRO A 438 -1.72 -2.53 -25.23
N GLU A 439 -1.47 -3.57 -24.44
CA GLU A 439 -2.51 -4.51 -24.01
C GLU A 439 -3.62 -3.81 -23.20
N ASP A 440 -4.85 -4.29 -23.30
CA ASP A 440 -5.98 -3.83 -22.46
C ASP A 440 -5.93 -4.57 -21.12
N ALA A 441 -5.05 -4.09 -20.23
CA ALA A 441 -4.75 -4.69 -18.93
C ALA A 441 -4.19 -3.65 -17.94
N GLU A 442 -4.12 -4.00 -16.67
CA GLU A 442 -3.29 -3.30 -15.70
C GLU A 442 -1.83 -3.73 -15.89
N HIS A 443 -0.89 -2.78 -15.91
CA HIS A 443 0.53 -3.04 -16.12
C HIS A 443 1.39 -2.62 -14.93
N ASP A 444 2.26 -3.53 -14.50
CA ASP A 444 3.37 -3.24 -13.59
C ASP A 444 4.71 -3.37 -14.31
N VAL A 445 5.50 -2.29 -14.27
CA VAL A 445 6.65 -2.10 -15.15
C VAL A 445 7.92 -1.75 -14.38
N PHE A 446 9.02 -2.36 -14.80
CA PHE A 446 10.35 -2.10 -14.28
C PHE A 446 11.29 -1.73 -15.43
N ILE A 447 11.73 -0.48 -15.47
CA ILE A 447 12.66 -0.01 -16.50
C ILE A 447 14.12 -0.32 -16.14
N SER A 448 14.94 -0.63 -17.13
CA SER A 448 16.37 -0.86 -16.94
C SER A 448 17.11 0.44 -16.59
N PRO A 449 18.20 0.39 -15.80
CA PRO A 449 19.00 1.56 -15.45
C PRO A 449 19.54 2.35 -16.65
N ASP A 450 19.78 1.68 -17.78
CA ASP A 450 20.24 2.29 -19.04
C ASP A 450 19.10 2.80 -19.95
N TYR A 451 17.85 2.73 -19.47
CA TYR A 451 16.63 3.14 -20.19
C TYR A 451 16.47 2.51 -21.58
N CYS A 452 17.05 1.33 -21.82
CA CYS A 452 16.96 0.64 -23.11
C CYS A 452 15.85 -0.41 -23.15
N PHE A 453 15.49 -1.00 -22.01
CA PHE A 453 14.52 -2.07 -21.91
C PHE A 453 13.64 -1.92 -20.67
N PHE A 454 12.54 -2.65 -20.63
CA PHE A 454 11.72 -2.79 -19.44
C PHE A 454 11.07 -4.17 -19.39
N VAL A 455 10.85 -4.64 -18.17
CA VAL A 455 9.98 -5.79 -17.89
C VAL A 455 8.58 -5.26 -17.61
N ASP A 456 7.59 -5.90 -18.21
CA ASP A 456 6.16 -5.59 -18.06
C ASP A 456 5.42 -6.86 -17.65
N THR A 457 4.82 -6.84 -16.46
CA THR A 457 3.85 -7.84 -16.03
C THR A 457 2.47 -7.23 -16.16
N PHE A 458 1.62 -7.81 -16.99
CA PHE A 458 0.27 -7.31 -17.19
C PHE A 458 -0.77 -8.39 -16.97
N SER A 459 -1.92 -7.98 -16.44
CA SER A 459 -3.05 -8.86 -16.18
C SER A 459 -4.34 -8.08 -16.08
N ARG A 460 -5.46 -8.80 -16.01
CA ARG A 460 -6.74 -8.25 -15.57
C ARG A 460 -7.33 -9.17 -14.54
N VAL A 461 -8.32 -8.70 -13.80
CA VAL A 461 -9.10 -9.55 -12.88
C VAL A 461 -9.61 -10.84 -13.52
N ASP A 462 -9.87 -10.85 -14.84
CA ASP A 462 -10.36 -11.99 -15.62
C ASP A 462 -9.29 -12.65 -16.53
N ILE A 463 -8.02 -12.19 -16.49
CA ILE A 463 -6.92 -12.72 -17.31
C ILE A 463 -5.67 -12.90 -16.44
N PRO A 464 -5.13 -14.13 -16.29
CA PRO A 464 -3.93 -14.40 -15.51
C PRO A 464 -2.70 -13.61 -15.98
N PRO A 465 -1.73 -13.32 -15.09
CA PRO A 465 -0.57 -12.51 -15.42
C PRO A 465 0.32 -13.08 -16.52
N LYS A 466 0.84 -12.17 -17.35
CA LYS A 466 1.87 -12.45 -18.34
C LYS A 466 3.01 -11.46 -18.20
N SER A 467 4.24 -11.98 -18.13
CA SER A 467 5.47 -11.18 -18.02
C SER A 467 6.23 -11.19 -19.34
N VAL A 468 6.56 -10.00 -19.86
CA VAL A 468 7.28 -9.82 -21.11
C VAL A 468 8.46 -8.86 -20.96
N LEU A 469 9.44 -9.01 -21.85
CA LEU A 469 10.53 -8.07 -22.01
C LEU A 469 10.28 -7.22 -23.25
N ARG A 470 10.39 -5.89 -23.11
CA ARG A 470 10.26 -4.93 -24.20
C ARG A 470 11.45 -3.98 -24.25
N SER A 471 11.76 -3.47 -25.44
CA SER A 471 12.63 -2.31 -25.59
C SER A 471 11.84 -1.03 -25.33
N THR A 472 12.51 0.04 -24.90
CA THR A 472 11.85 1.33 -24.60
C THR A 472 11.33 2.07 -25.83
N ASP A 473 11.47 1.51 -27.04
CA ASP A 473 10.75 1.92 -28.26
C ASP A 473 9.41 1.20 -28.45
N GLY A 474 9.01 0.33 -27.52
CA GLY A 474 7.71 -0.36 -27.48
C GLY A 474 7.71 -1.76 -28.09
N LYS A 475 8.82 -2.21 -28.69
CA LYS A 475 8.88 -3.54 -29.31
C LYS A 475 8.98 -4.65 -28.26
N LEU A 476 8.20 -5.69 -28.47
CA LEU A 476 8.33 -6.96 -27.75
C LEU A 476 9.66 -7.62 -28.14
N VAL A 477 10.48 -7.94 -27.13
CA VAL A 477 11.75 -8.67 -27.32
C VAL A 477 11.49 -10.17 -27.16
N CYS A 478 10.92 -10.57 -26.03
CA CYS A 478 10.52 -11.95 -25.77
C CYS A 478 9.53 -12.07 -24.60
N GLU A 479 8.91 -13.24 -24.48
CA GLU A 479 8.13 -13.64 -23.31
C GLU A 479 9.05 -14.14 -22.20
N LEU A 480 8.83 -13.65 -20.98
CA LEU A 480 9.58 -14.07 -19.80
C LEU A 480 8.87 -15.25 -19.15
N GLU A 481 7.66 -15.04 -18.65
CA GLU A 481 6.87 -16.07 -17.97
C GLU A 481 5.36 -15.83 -18.17
N GLN A 482 4.58 -16.90 -18.04
CA GLN A 482 3.11 -16.89 -18.01
C GLN A 482 2.68 -17.55 -16.70
N ALA A 483 1.73 -16.91 -15.99
CA ALA A 483 1.21 -17.46 -14.74
C ALA A 483 0.48 -18.79 -14.98
N ASP A 484 0.80 -19.80 -14.18
CA ASP A 484 0.05 -21.05 -14.10
C ASP A 484 -0.93 -20.97 -12.94
N ILE A 485 -2.22 -21.19 -13.21
CA ILE A 485 -3.32 -21.08 -12.24
C ILE A 485 -4.13 -22.37 -12.13
N GLU A 486 -3.64 -23.50 -12.66
CA GLU A 486 -4.40 -24.75 -12.70
C GLU A 486 -4.80 -25.22 -11.28
N LEU A 487 -3.86 -25.17 -10.34
CA LEU A 487 -4.10 -25.55 -8.95
C LEU A 487 -5.13 -24.63 -8.29
N LEU A 488 -5.04 -23.32 -8.53
CA LEU A 488 -5.98 -22.33 -8.02
C LEU A 488 -7.41 -22.60 -8.51
N LEU A 489 -7.58 -22.88 -9.80
CA LEU A 489 -8.88 -23.23 -10.38
C LEU A 489 -9.42 -24.56 -9.82
N SER A 490 -8.54 -25.56 -9.65
CA SER A 490 -8.93 -26.85 -9.07
C SER A 490 -9.42 -26.74 -7.62
N ASN A 491 -8.93 -25.73 -6.89
CA ASN A 491 -9.37 -25.40 -5.53
C ASN A 491 -10.70 -24.61 -5.49
N GLY A 492 -11.29 -24.32 -6.65
CA GLY A 492 -12.62 -23.72 -6.76
C GLY A 492 -12.62 -22.20 -6.93
N TYR A 493 -11.47 -21.58 -7.21
CA TYR A 493 -11.41 -20.14 -7.47
C TYR A 493 -12.37 -19.72 -8.59
N GLN A 494 -13.13 -18.65 -8.36
CA GLN A 494 -14.07 -18.10 -9.34
C GLN A 494 -13.42 -16.95 -10.09
N ILE A 495 -13.32 -17.05 -11.42
CA ILE A 495 -12.84 -15.94 -12.24
C ILE A 495 -13.84 -14.77 -12.14
N PRO A 496 -13.41 -13.58 -11.67
CA PRO A 496 -14.28 -12.41 -11.59
C PRO A 496 -14.84 -11.98 -12.94
N GLU A 497 -16.09 -11.54 -12.96
CA GLU A 497 -16.71 -10.87 -14.09
C GLU A 497 -16.58 -9.35 -13.95
N ARG A 498 -16.12 -8.67 -15.00
CA ARG A 498 -16.06 -7.20 -15.03
C ARG A 498 -17.42 -6.64 -15.45
N PHE A 499 -17.85 -5.55 -14.83
CA PHE A 499 -19.06 -4.84 -15.23
C PHE A 499 -18.84 -3.33 -15.34
N THR A 500 -19.75 -2.68 -16.07
CA THR A 500 -19.88 -1.23 -16.11
C THR A 500 -21.34 -0.85 -15.88
N VAL A 501 -21.55 0.13 -15.00
CA VAL A 501 -22.88 0.63 -14.61
C VAL A 501 -22.85 2.15 -14.52
N LYS A 502 -24.03 2.79 -14.53
CA LYS A 502 -24.13 4.23 -14.28
C LYS A 502 -24.16 4.52 -12.78
N ALA A 503 -23.45 5.57 -12.39
CA ALA A 503 -23.53 6.18 -11.06
C ALA A 503 -24.93 6.73 -10.78
N ALA A 504 -25.18 7.17 -9.54
CA ALA A 504 -26.47 7.72 -9.14
C ALA A 504 -26.86 9.01 -9.91
N ASP A 505 -25.90 9.70 -10.53
CA ASP A 505 -26.17 10.84 -11.44
C ASP A 505 -26.72 10.42 -12.82
N GLY A 506 -26.75 9.13 -13.14
CA GLY A 506 -27.21 8.59 -14.42
C GLY A 506 -26.28 8.85 -15.61
N MET A 507 -25.11 9.46 -15.38
CA MET A 507 -24.18 9.90 -16.42
C MET A 507 -22.83 9.20 -16.32
N THR A 508 -22.25 9.16 -15.13
CA THR A 508 -20.88 8.71 -14.87
C THR A 508 -20.79 7.18 -14.95
N ASP A 509 -19.85 6.65 -15.74
CA ASP A 509 -19.56 5.22 -15.78
C ASP A 509 -18.69 4.80 -14.59
N LEU A 510 -19.16 3.75 -13.90
CA LEU A 510 -18.47 3.08 -12.81
C LEU A 510 -18.09 1.67 -13.21
N TYR A 511 -16.91 1.26 -12.76
CA TYR A 511 -16.27 0.01 -13.17
C TYR A 511 -16.07 -0.84 -11.94
N GLY A 512 -16.58 -2.07 -11.97
CA GLY A 512 -16.54 -2.97 -10.83
C GLY A 512 -16.32 -4.42 -11.25
N VAL A 513 -16.22 -5.29 -10.24
CA VAL A 513 -16.10 -6.72 -10.41
C VAL A 513 -17.18 -7.46 -9.63
N LEU A 514 -17.71 -8.50 -10.25
CA LEU A 514 -18.63 -9.45 -9.66
C LEU A 514 -17.91 -10.79 -9.53
N ILE A 515 -17.78 -11.29 -8.32
CA ILE A 515 -17.37 -12.68 -8.07
C ILE A 515 -18.66 -13.51 -7.97
N PRO A 516 -18.94 -14.40 -8.94
CA PRO A 516 -20.14 -15.21 -8.91
C PRO A 516 -20.06 -16.28 -7.81
N PRO A 517 -21.20 -16.77 -7.29
CA PRO A 517 -21.20 -17.90 -6.37
C PRO A 517 -20.65 -19.15 -7.06
N ALA A 518 -19.90 -20.00 -6.35
CA ALA A 518 -19.20 -21.15 -6.94
C ALA A 518 -20.12 -22.21 -7.56
N SER A 519 -21.37 -22.28 -7.09
CA SER A 519 -22.42 -23.10 -7.69
C SER A 519 -23.45 -22.16 -8.31
N THR A 520 -23.36 -21.91 -9.62
CA THR A 520 -24.33 -21.10 -10.36
C THR A 520 -25.43 -22.00 -10.94
N ASN A 521 -26.52 -22.16 -10.20
CA ASN A 521 -27.77 -22.61 -10.79
C ASN A 521 -28.56 -21.36 -11.20
N THR A 522 -28.66 -21.09 -12.49
CA THR A 522 -29.36 -19.91 -13.03
C THR A 522 -30.86 -19.90 -12.71
N LYS A 523 -31.42 -21.00 -12.20
CA LYS A 523 -32.79 -21.07 -11.66
C LYS A 523 -32.90 -20.62 -10.19
N CYS A 524 -31.78 -20.40 -9.52
CA CYS A 524 -31.70 -19.94 -8.14
C CYS A 524 -31.27 -18.47 -8.09
N LYS A 525 -31.77 -17.75 -7.08
CA LYS A 525 -31.29 -16.41 -6.73
C LYS A 525 -30.33 -16.50 -5.54
N TYR A 526 -29.25 -15.74 -5.59
CA TYR A 526 -28.17 -15.73 -4.61
C TYR A 526 -28.08 -14.36 -3.92
N PRO A 527 -27.91 -14.34 -2.58
CA PRO A 527 -27.70 -13.10 -1.86
C PRO A 527 -26.43 -12.39 -2.33
N ILE A 528 -26.47 -11.05 -2.30
CA ILE A 528 -25.40 -10.18 -2.74
C ILE A 528 -24.64 -9.67 -1.51
N LEU A 529 -23.32 -9.71 -1.55
CA LEU A 529 -22.46 -9.00 -0.60
C LEU A 529 -21.73 -7.86 -1.31
N ASP A 530 -21.90 -6.66 -0.79
CA ASP A 530 -21.19 -5.46 -1.21
C ASP A 530 -19.95 -5.28 -0.34
N TYR A 531 -18.76 -5.43 -0.93
CA TYR A 531 -17.51 -5.22 -0.23
C TYR A 531 -16.98 -3.82 -0.53
N ILE A 532 -16.92 -2.97 0.49
CA ILE A 532 -16.64 -1.54 0.38
C ILE A 532 -15.51 -1.11 1.32
N TYR A 533 -14.69 -0.16 0.86
CA TYR A 533 -13.71 0.54 1.71
C TYR A 533 -14.11 1.98 2.07
N GLY A 534 -14.88 2.73 1.28
CA GLY A 534 -15.44 4.02 1.71
C GLY A 534 -14.46 5.21 1.87
N GLY A 535 -13.14 5.00 1.87
CA GLY A 535 -12.15 6.06 2.04
C GLY A 535 -11.72 6.73 0.72
N PRO A 536 -11.50 8.06 0.68
CA PRO A 536 -11.12 8.77 -0.54
C PRO A 536 -9.63 8.61 -0.90
N GLN A 537 -8.82 7.96 -0.06
CA GLN A 537 -7.37 7.89 -0.24
C GLN A 537 -6.89 6.77 -1.18
N LEU A 538 -7.73 5.78 -1.51
CA LEU A 538 -7.29 4.60 -2.26
C LEU A 538 -8.33 4.10 -3.25
N LEU A 539 -7.85 3.32 -4.23
CA LEU A 539 -8.66 2.48 -5.09
C LEU A 539 -8.89 1.14 -4.40
N HIS A 540 -10.14 0.70 -4.26
CA HIS A 540 -10.46 -0.54 -3.58
C HIS A 540 -10.66 -1.71 -4.55
N THR A 541 -11.27 -1.47 -5.71
CA THR A 541 -11.57 -2.52 -6.69
C THR A 541 -10.28 -3.00 -7.35
N PRO A 542 -10.01 -4.31 -7.37
CA PRO A 542 -8.83 -4.84 -8.04
C PRO A 542 -8.89 -4.57 -9.55
N LYS A 543 -7.72 -4.31 -10.14
CA LYS A 543 -7.55 -4.09 -11.59
C LYS A 543 -6.74 -5.18 -12.26
N GLU A 544 -5.90 -5.86 -11.48
CA GLU A 544 -5.10 -7.01 -11.88
C GLU A 544 -5.70 -8.33 -11.36
N PHE A 545 -5.20 -9.46 -11.87
CA PHE A 545 -5.59 -10.80 -11.40
C PHE A 545 -5.19 -10.97 -9.92
N ILE A 546 -6.11 -11.39 -9.05
CA ILE A 546 -5.85 -11.52 -7.61
C ILE A 546 -5.99 -12.98 -7.18
N TRP A 547 -4.87 -13.62 -6.85
CA TRP A 547 -4.85 -14.98 -6.30
C TRP A 547 -4.28 -15.03 -4.89
N GLY A 548 -3.91 -13.88 -4.32
CA GLY A 548 -3.27 -13.79 -3.02
C GLY A 548 -3.31 -12.37 -2.48
N GLY A 549 -2.93 -12.21 -1.22
CA GLY A 549 -2.74 -10.91 -0.59
C GLY A 549 -1.34 -10.34 -0.83
N GLU A 550 -1.15 -9.04 -0.56
CA GLU A 550 0.18 -8.52 -0.28
C GLU A 550 0.60 -9.04 1.10
N TYR A 551 1.43 -10.08 1.13
CA TYR A 551 1.96 -10.65 2.37
C TYR A 551 3.18 -9.86 2.83
N SER A 552 2.94 -8.79 3.59
CA SER A 552 3.94 -8.35 4.55
C SER A 552 3.76 -9.14 5.85
N VAL A 553 4.87 -9.48 6.51
CA VAL A 553 4.85 -10.15 7.83
C VAL A 553 4.17 -9.28 8.90
N GLU A 554 4.06 -7.97 8.64
CA GLU A 554 3.53 -6.98 9.58
C GLU A 554 2.03 -6.73 9.41
N GLN A 555 1.49 -6.82 8.18
CA GLN A 555 0.07 -6.64 7.86
C GLN A 555 -0.29 -7.50 6.63
N PRO A 556 -0.74 -8.75 6.81
CA PRO A 556 -1.35 -9.48 5.72
C PRO A 556 -2.68 -8.82 5.36
N ILE A 557 -2.90 -8.57 4.07
CA ILE A 557 -4.14 -7.96 3.57
C ILE A 557 -4.74 -8.89 2.53
N ASP A 558 -5.99 -9.31 2.73
CA ASP A 558 -6.79 -9.91 1.67
C ASP A 558 -7.37 -8.80 0.78
N LEU A 559 -6.82 -8.65 -0.43
CA LEU A 559 -7.14 -7.58 -1.36
C LEU A 559 -8.60 -7.61 -1.86
N VAL A 560 -9.30 -8.74 -1.72
CA VAL A 560 -10.73 -8.88 -2.08
C VAL A 560 -11.61 -9.22 -0.87
N GLY A 561 -11.09 -9.08 0.35
CA GLY A 561 -11.86 -9.16 1.59
C GLY A 561 -12.64 -10.47 1.78
N GLY A 562 -12.11 -11.60 1.32
CA GLY A 562 -12.72 -12.92 1.44
C GLY A 562 -13.79 -13.19 0.38
N ALA A 563 -13.86 -12.40 -0.69
CA ALA A 563 -14.89 -12.55 -1.72
C ALA A 563 -14.90 -13.95 -2.37
N GLN A 564 -13.72 -14.55 -2.59
CA GLN A 564 -13.61 -15.93 -3.08
C GLN A 564 -14.15 -16.96 -2.08
N SER A 565 -13.88 -16.79 -0.79
CA SER A 565 -14.46 -17.63 0.26
C SER A 565 -15.98 -17.49 0.30
N PHE A 566 -16.51 -16.27 0.21
CA PHE A 566 -17.95 -16.03 0.16
C PHE A 566 -18.62 -16.63 -1.07
N ALA A 567 -17.94 -16.67 -2.21
CA ALA A 567 -18.42 -17.38 -3.40
C ALA A 567 -18.65 -18.88 -3.12
N GLN A 568 -17.74 -19.55 -2.40
CA GLN A 568 -17.90 -20.95 -1.98
C GLN A 568 -19.06 -21.16 -1.00
N LEU A 569 -19.32 -20.15 -0.17
CA LEU A 569 -20.44 -20.15 0.78
C LEU A 569 -21.79 -19.82 0.11
N GLY A 570 -21.80 -19.48 -1.17
CA GLY A 570 -23.02 -19.25 -1.95
C GLY A 570 -23.47 -17.80 -2.03
N PHE A 571 -22.56 -16.84 -1.85
CA PHE A 571 -22.83 -15.42 -2.09
C PHE A 571 -22.29 -14.97 -3.44
N ALA A 572 -22.99 -14.02 -4.07
CA ALA A 572 -22.40 -13.19 -5.11
C ALA A 572 -21.73 -11.98 -4.45
N VAL A 573 -20.49 -11.65 -4.79
CA VAL A 573 -19.76 -10.54 -4.15
C VAL A 573 -19.46 -9.47 -5.18
N ILE A 574 -19.79 -8.21 -4.87
CA ILE A 574 -19.48 -7.06 -5.71
C ILE A 574 -18.40 -6.21 -5.05
N LEU A 575 -17.49 -5.70 -5.88
CA LEU A 575 -16.52 -4.66 -5.52
C LEU A 575 -16.60 -3.57 -6.59
N MET A 576 -16.69 -2.31 -6.15
CA MET A 576 -16.77 -1.16 -7.05
C MET A 576 -16.19 0.07 -6.36
N ASP A 577 -15.58 0.96 -7.13
CA ASP A 577 -15.18 2.29 -6.69
C ASP A 577 -16.18 3.33 -7.22
N GLY A 578 -17.01 3.88 -6.34
CA GLY A 578 -17.91 4.99 -6.66
C GLY A 578 -17.19 6.34 -6.75
N ARG A 579 -17.97 7.40 -7.01
CA ARG A 579 -17.45 8.78 -7.04
C ARG A 579 -16.82 9.14 -5.69
N GLY A 580 -15.77 9.95 -5.71
CA GLY A 580 -14.98 10.32 -4.54
C GLY A 580 -13.75 9.43 -4.28
N THR A 581 -13.52 8.41 -5.11
CA THR A 581 -12.28 7.62 -5.09
C THR A 581 -11.20 8.25 -6.00
N PRO A 582 -9.89 7.99 -5.75
CA PRO A 582 -8.80 8.63 -6.49
C PRO A 582 -8.58 8.01 -7.88
N TYR A 583 -7.57 8.52 -8.59
CA TYR A 583 -7.06 8.01 -9.87
C TYR A 583 -7.95 8.18 -11.13
N ARG A 584 -9.05 8.92 -11.00
CA ARG A 584 -9.81 9.48 -12.13
C ARG A 584 -9.46 10.97 -12.27
N SER A 585 -10.31 11.74 -12.95
CA SER A 585 -10.20 13.20 -12.94
C SER A 585 -10.29 13.74 -11.53
N LYS A 586 -9.69 14.92 -11.29
CA LYS A 586 -9.83 15.65 -10.03
C LYS A 586 -11.30 15.86 -9.64
N GLY A 587 -12.17 16.20 -10.58
CA GLY A 587 -13.61 16.37 -10.31
C GLY A 587 -14.34 15.09 -9.86
N PHE A 588 -13.84 13.91 -10.23
CA PHE A 588 -14.38 12.64 -9.75
C PHE A 588 -13.95 12.37 -8.30
N HIS A 589 -12.73 12.77 -7.93
CA HIS A 589 -12.20 12.64 -6.58
C HIS A 589 -12.76 13.71 -5.63
N ASP A 590 -12.88 14.95 -6.10
CA ASP A 590 -13.44 16.11 -5.38
C ASP A 590 -14.91 15.92 -4.99
N PHE A 591 -15.60 14.88 -5.49
CA PHE A 591 -16.94 14.51 -5.03
C PHE A 591 -17.01 14.31 -3.51
N SER A 592 -15.91 13.90 -2.87
CA SER A 592 -15.79 13.76 -1.41
C SER A 592 -15.30 15.01 -0.66
N ASP A 593 -14.89 16.09 -1.36
CA ASP A 593 -14.36 17.30 -0.72
C ASP A 593 -15.44 17.96 0.16
N GLY A 594 -15.14 18.10 1.45
CA GLY A 594 -16.10 18.61 2.44
C GLY A 594 -17.35 17.74 2.63
N LYS A 595 -17.33 16.50 2.12
CA LYS A 595 -18.46 15.57 2.05
C LYS A 595 -18.01 14.13 2.25
N LEU A 596 -17.10 13.88 3.20
CA LEU A 596 -16.54 12.55 3.45
C LEU A 596 -17.59 11.45 3.62
N GLU A 597 -18.78 11.79 4.10
CA GLU A 597 -19.88 10.87 4.27
C GLU A 597 -20.50 10.34 2.97
N TRP A 598 -20.14 10.96 1.84
CA TRP A 598 -20.47 10.55 0.47
C TRP A 598 -19.28 9.90 -0.25
N SER A 599 -18.13 9.78 0.41
CA SER A 599 -16.93 9.16 -0.16
C SER A 599 -17.18 7.73 -0.64
N ALA A 600 -16.55 7.38 -1.76
CA ALA A 600 -16.76 6.14 -2.51
C ALA A 600 -18.20 5.87 -2.96
N GLY A 601 -19.10 6.85 -2.89
CA GLY A 601 -20.42 6.82 -3.48
C GLY A 601 -21.30 5.67 -2.99
N ILE A 602 -21.66 5.61 -1.70
CA ILE A 602 -22.63 4.59 -1.21
C ILE A 602 -23.93 4.62 -2.03
N GLU A 603 -24.36 5.81 -2.46
CA GLU A 603 -25.49 5.99 -3.38
C GLU A 603 -25.26 5.33 -4.75
N ASP A 604 -24.02 5.35 -5.23
CA ASP A 604 -23.64 4.71 -6.48
C ASP A 604 -23.73 3.19 -6.36
N HIS A 605 -23.28 2.61 -5.24
CA HIS A 605 -23.42 1.18 -4.96
C HIS A 605 -24.89 0.75 -4.94
N VAL A 606 -25.77 1.54 -4.32
CA VAL A 606 -27.22 1.27 -4.27
C VAL A 606 -27.84 1.20 -5.68
N VAL A 607 -27.47 2.10 -6.57
CA VAL A 607 -27.99 2.12 -7.96
C VAL A 607 -27.30 1.04 -8.82
N ALA A 608 -26.02 0.75 -8.57
CA ALA A 608 -25.29 -0.33 -9.22
C ALA A 608 -25.90 -1.70 -8.95
N ILE A 609 -26.23 -2.02 -7.69
CA ILE A 609 -26.86 -3.30 -7.31
C ILE A 609 -28.16 -3.54 -8.09
N LYS A 610 -28.97 -2.49 -8.28
CA LYS A 610 -30.21 -2.59 -9.06
C LYS A 610 -29.96 -2.87 -10.53
N GLN A 611 -28.98 -2.18 -11.14
CA GLN A 611 -28.58 -2.41 -12.53
C GLN A 611 -28.01 -3.82 -12.73
N LEU A 612 -27.18 -4.28 -11.79
CA LEU A 612 -26.60 -5.63 -11.82
C LEU A 612 -27.67 -6.70 -11.69
N ALA A 613 -28.64 -6.56 -10.78
CA ALA A 613 -29.73 -7.53 -10.65
C ALA A 613 -30.65 -7.60 -11.88
N GLN A 614 -30.72 -6.53 -12.69
CA GLN A 614 -31.40 -6.55 -13.99
C GLN A 614 -30.57 -7.29 -15.05
N HIS A 615 -29.25 -7.14 -15.03
CA HIS A 615 -28.34 -7.79 -15.98
C HIS A 615 -28.09 -9.27 -15.66
N TYR A 616 -28.06 -9.62 -14.36
CA TYR A 616 -27.75 -10.94 -13.82
C TYR A 616 -28.96 -11.47 -13.02
N PRO A 617 -29.90 -12.21 -13.65
CA PRO A 617 -31.13 -12.65 -12.99
C PRO A 617 -30.95 -13.57 -11.78
N PHE A 618 -29.75 -14.15 -11.62
CA PHE A 618 -29.40 -14.96 -10.45
C PHE A 618 -29.04 -14.12 -9.22
N LEU A 619 -28.92 -12.80 -9.32
CA LEU A 619 -28.68 -11.93 -8.16
C LEU A 619 -29.99 -11.61 -7.43
N ASP A 620 -30.00 -11.78 -6.10
CA ASP A 620 -31.13 -11.47 -5.25
C ASP A 620 -31.02 -10.05 -4.66
N SER A 621 -31.59 -9.05 -5.35
CA SER A 621 -31.61 -7.66 -4.88
C SER A 621 -32.40 -7.45 -3.57
N GLU A 622 -33.19 -8.43 -3.13
CA GLU A 622 -33.91 -8.35 -1.85
C GLU A 622 -33.04 -8.82 -0.67
N LYS A 623 -31.91 -9.48 -0.95
CA LYS A 623 -30.96 -10.00 0.05
C LYS A 623 -29.56 -9.43 -0.17
N VAL A 624 -29.40 -8.17 0.20
CA VAL A 624 -28.12 -7.46 0.11
C VAL A 624 -27.49 -7.30 1.49
N GLY A 625 -26.25 -7.77 1.64
CA GLY A 625 -25.38 -7.47 2.76
C GLY A 625 -24.25 -6.53 2.37
N ILE A 626 -23.64 -5.86 3.33
CA ILE A 626 -22.47 -4.99 3.12
C ILE A 626 -21.42 -5.20 4.21
N TYR A 627 -20.14 -5.15 3.87
CA TYR A 627 -19.08 -5.22 4.87
C TYR A 627 -17.83 -4.44 4.47
N GLY A 628 -17.04 -4.11 5.49
CA GLY A 628 -15.76 -3.43 5.33
C GLY A 628 -15.01 -3.29 6.65
N GLU A 629 -13.76 -2.86 6.56
CA GLU A 629 -12.87 -2.55 7.69
C GLU A 629 -12.38 -1.10 7.62
N SER A 630 -12.14 -0.45 8.76
CA SER A 630 -11.64 0.93 8.80
C SER A 630 -12.66 1.90 8.18
N GLY A 631 -12.28 2.67 7.16
CA GLY A 631 -13.24 3.43 6.33
C GLY A 631 -14.37 2.57 5.78
N GLY A 632 -14.13 1.28 5.54
CA GLY A 632 -15.13 0.33 5.05
C GLY A 632 -16.13 -0.04 6.13
N GLY A 633 -15.68 -0.12 7.38
CA GLY A 633 -16.57 -0.30 8.54
C GLY A 633 -17.46 0.93 8.75
N TYR A 634 -16.89 2.12 8.58
CA TYR A 634 -17.66 3.36 8.53
C TYR A 634 -18.75 3.33 7.44
N ALA A 635 -18.38 2.99 6.21
CA ALA A 635 -19.29 2.93 5.08
C ALA A 635 -20.37 1.84 5.23
N ALA A 636 -20.00 0.64 5.69
CA ALA A 636 -20.95 -0.46 5.92
C ALA A 636 -22.01 -0.10 6.97
N ALA A 637 -21.60 0.47 8.10
CA ALA A 637 -22.53 0.95 9.11
C ALA A 637 -23.38 2.12 8.58
N ARG A 638 -22.79 3.04 7.82
CA ARG A 638 -23.55 4.17 7.25
C ARG A 638 -24.59 3.71 6.22
N ALA A 639 -24.24 2.75 5.37
CA ALA A 639 -25.07 2.23 4.30
C ALA A 639 -26.36 1.60 4.84
N ILE A 640 -26.28 0.73 5.86
CA ILE A 640 -27.49 0.13 6.46
C ILE A 640 -28.36 1.15 7.22
N LEU A 641 -27.76 2.24 7.70
CA LEU A 641 -28.48 3.31 8.39
C LEU A 641 -29.08 4.36 7.45
N THR A 642 -28.56 4.49 6.23
CA THR A 642 -29.02 5.47 5.23
C THR A 642 -29.94 4.84 4.20
N TYR A 643 -29.67 3.59 3.82
CA TYR A 643 -30.41 2.81 2.82
C TYR A 643 -30.92 1.48 3.40
N PRO A 644 -31.71 1.49 4.49
CA PRO A 644 -32.23 0.27 5.13
C PRO A 644 -33.14 -0.56 4.21
N ASP A 645 -33.74 0.07 3.18
CA ASP A 645 -34.55 -0.63 2.18
C ASP A 645 -33.71 -1.49 1.25
N VAL A 646 -32.40 -1.24 1.15
CA VAL A 646 -31.47 -2.02 0.31
C VAL A 646 -30.70 -3.01 1.17
N TYR A 647 -29.94 -2.52 2.15
CA TYR A 647 -29.02 -3.35 2.94
C TYR A 647 -29.74 -3.97 4.14
N LYS A 648 -29.69 -5.31 4.24
CA LYS A 648 -30.37 -6.09 5.29
C LYS A 648 -29.43 -6.51 6.41
N VAL A 649 -28.16 -6.71 6.10
CA VAL A 649 -27.12 -7.15 7.04
C VAL A 649 -25.84 -6.35 6.79
N ALA A 650 -25.23 -5.81 7.84
CA ALA A 650 -23.96 -5.10 7.77
C ALA A 650 -22.95 -5.65 8.78
N VAL A 651 -21.69 -5.78 8.35
CA VAL A 651 -20.56 -6.08 9.24
C VAL A 651 -19.55 -4.92 9.17
N SER A 652 -19.39 -4.20 10.27
CA SER A 652 -18.49 -3.06 10.40
C SER A 652 -17.30 -3.41 11.29
N GLY A 653 -16.13 -3.63 10.68
CA GLY A 653 -14.86 -3.82 11.38
C GLY A 653 -14.12 -2.50 11.58
N CYS A 654 -13.68 -2.20 12.81
CA CYS A 654 -12.85 -1.05 13.17
C CYS A 654 -13.31 0.27 12.51
N GLY A 655 -14.62 0.55 12.52
CA GLY A 655 -15.21 1.68 11.80
C GLY A 655 -14.99 3.03 12.48
N ASN A 656 -14.48 4.02 11.74
CA ASN A 656 -14.29 5.39 12.22
C ASN A 656 -15.62 6.18 12.20
N HIS A 657 -16.57 5.78 13.04
CA HIS A 657 -17.97 6.25 13.05
C HIS A 657 -18.21 7.75 13.33
N ASP A 658 -17.16 8.50 13.71
CA ASP A 658 -17.20 9.94 13.93
C ASP A 658 -15.81 10.55 13.72
N GLN A 659 -15.63 11.29 12.61
CA GLN A 659 -14.33 11.79 12.21
C GLN A 659 -13.75 12.88 13.14
N ARG A 660 -14.55 13.45 14.05
CA ARG A 660 -14.05 14.39 15.08
C ARG A 660 -13.10 13.71 16.06
N LEU A 661 -13.23 12.39 16.23
CA LEU A 661 -12.36 11.58 17.08
C LEU A 661 -11.34 10.77 16.27
N TYR A 662 -11.12 11.13 15.01
CA TYR A 662 -10.11 10.52 14.15
C TYR A 662 -8.97 11.49 13.84
N LEU A 663 -7.93 11.00 13.15
CA LEU A 663 -6.68 11.71 12.94
C LEU A 663 -6.88 13.03 12.18
N ALA A 664 -6.34 14.12 12.74
CA ALA A 664 -6.41 15.45 12.13
C ALA A 664 -5.88 15.47 10.68
N ALA A 665 -4.72 14.85 10.45
CA ALA A 665 -4.06 14.82 9.15
C ALA A 665 -4.89 14.14 8.04
N TRP A 666 -5.75 13.19 8.38
CA TRP A 666 -6.65 12.54 7.43
C TRP A 666 -7.99 13.28 7.33
N GLY A 667 -8.61 13.57 8.48
CA GLY A 667 -9.93 14.19 8.53
C GLY A 667 -9.94 15.59 7.93
N GLU A 668 -8.96 16.43 8.28
CA GLU A 668 -8.91 17.83 7.83
C GLU A 668 -8.45 17.98 6.39
N ARG A 669 -7.79 16.96 5.84
CA ARG A 669 -7.43 16.90 4.42
C ARG A 669 -8.68 16.83 3.56
N PHE A 670 -9.52 15.82 3.76
CA PHE A 670 -10.64 15.55 2.85
C PHE A 670 -11.91 16.30 3.24
N GLN A 671 -12.10 16.62 4.52
CA GLN A 671 -13.26 17.39 4.97
C GLN A 671 -13.02 18.90 5.04
N GLY A 672 -11.77 19.33 5.14
CA GLY A 672 -11.40 20.68 5.53
C GLY A 672 -11.29 20.83 7.05
N LEU A 673 -10.85 22.01 7.50
CA LEU A 673 -10.63 22.30 8.92
C LEU A 673 -11.91 22.12 9.76
N PHE A 674 -11.72 21.84 11.05
CA PHE A 674 -12.82 21.57 11.97
C PHE A 674 -13.93 22.63 11.92
N ASN A 675 -15.11 22.18 11.52
CA ASN A 675 -16.37 22.89 11.62
C ASN A 675 -17.40 21.95 12.24
N SER A 676 -18.05 22.37 13.32
CA SER A 676 -18.91 21.49 14.11
C SER A 676 -20.13 20.97 13.35
N GLU A 677 -20.66 21.73 12.39
CA GLU A 677 -21.81 21.33 11.58
C GLU A 677 -21.38 20.37 10.47
N LEU A 678 -20.32 20.70 9.73
CA LEU A 678 -19.81 19.84 8.66
C LEU A 678 -19.42 18.45 9.18
N TYR A 679 -18.66 18.38 10.28
CA TYR A 679 -18.27 17.10 10.86
C TYR A 679 -19.42 16.34 11.52
N ARG A 680 -20.55 16.99 11.79
CA ARG A 680 -21.72 16.34 12.38
C ARG A 680 -22.49 15.50 11.36
N GLU A 681 -22.42 15.81 10.06
CA GLU A 681 -23.06 15.03 9.00
C GLU A 681 -22.43 13.64 8.79
N GLN A 682 -21.17 13.51 9.19
CA GLN A 682 -20.41 12.26 9.11
C GLN A 682 -20.67 11.33 10.30
N ASP A 683 -21.23 11.83 11.39
CA ASP A 683 -21.40 11.07 12.63
C ASP A 683 -22.51 10.02 12.48
N ASN A 684 -22.13 8.76 12.28
CA ASN A 684 -23.06 7.65 12.09
C ASN A 684 -23.95 7.42 13.32
N THR A 685 -23.55 7.88 14.52
CA THR A 685 -24.36 7.72 15.73
C THR A 685 -25.70 8.44 15.64
N ARG A 686 -25.81 9.43 14.74
CA ARG A 686 -27.04 10.21 14.51
C ARG A 686 -28.05 9.48 13.63
N LEU A 687 -27.62 8.45 12.92
CA LEU A 687 -28.44 7.69 11.98
C LEU A 687 -28.99 6.39 12.60
N VAL A 688 -28.56 6.01 13.82
CA VAL A 688 -28.87 4.70 14.42
C VAL A 688 -30.36 4.41 14.58
N LYS A 689 -31.20 5.44 14.73
CA LYS A 689 -32.68 5.30 14.75
C LYS A 689 -33.23 4.65 13.47
N ASN A 690 -32.52 4.77 12.35
CA ASN A 690 -32.91 4.21 11.06
C ASN A 690 -32.54 2.73 10.92
N LEU A 691 -31.80 2.14 11.86
CA LEU A 691 -31.41 0.73 11.77
C LEU A 691 -32.66 -0.16 11.63
N ASN A 692 -32.75 -0.84 10.49
CA ASN A 692 -33.77 -1.81 10.13
C ASN A 692 -33.09 -2.99 9.42
N GLY A 693 -32.50 -3.89 10.21
CA GLY A 693 -31.67 -4.99 9.71
C GLY A 693 -30.78 -5.56 10.81
N LYS A 694 -29.71 -6.26 10.44
CA LYS A 694 -28.73 -6.84 11.37
C LYS A 694 -27.38 -6.14 11.24
N LEU A 695 -26.82 -5.70 12.36
CA LEU A 695 -25.55 -4.98 12.40
C LEU A 695 -24.60 -5.65 13.38
N LEU A 696 -23.45 -6.12 12.85
CA LEU A 696 -22.32 -6.58 13.65
C LEU A 696 -21.24 -5.51 13.69
N LEU A 697 -20.92 -5.02 14.88
CA LEU A 697 -19.79 -4.13 15.16
C LEU A 697 -18.60 -4.95 15.68
N VAL A 698 -17.42 -4.76 15.10
CA VAL A 698 -16.20 -5.47 15.52
C VAL A 698 -15.05 -4.49 15.71
N THR A 699 -14.28 -4.63 16.79
CA THR A 699 -13.09 -3.79 17.04
C THR A 699 -12.05 -4.55 17.86
N GLY A 700 -10.76 -4.32 17.62
CA GLY A 700 -9.70 -4.72 18.55
C GLY A 700 -9.63 -3.78 19.75
N ASP A 701 -9.30 -4.24 20.96
CA ASP A 701 -9.17 -3.36 22.14
C ASP A 701 -7.86 -2.55 22.16
N LEU A 702 -6.89 -2.91 21.30
CA LEU A 702 -5.61 -2.23 21.11
C LEU A 702 -5.48 -1.53 19.76
N ASP A 703 -6.59 -1.14 19.14
CA ASP A 703 -6.59 -0.33 17.92
C ASP A 703 -6.17 1.13 18.23
N ASP A 704 -4.92 1.47 17.92
CA ASP A 704 -4.33 2.81 18.09
C ASP A 704 -4.48 3.69 16.84
N ASN A 705 -5.16 3.20 15.81
CA ASN A 705 -5.56 3.97 14.66
C ASN A 705 -7.02 4.43 14.79
N VAL A 706 -7.98 3.51 14.65
CA VAL A 706 -9.40 3.78 14.85
C VAL A 706 -9.75 3.39 16.28
N HIS A 707 -9.56 4.35 17.19
CA HIS A 707 -9.72 4.11 18.61
C HIS A 707 -11.07 3.43 18.94
N PRO A 708 -11.10 2.36 19.76
CA PRO A 708 -12.33 1.58 20.06
C PRO A 708 -13.47 2.40 20.68
N ALA A 709 -13.18 3.61 21.17
CA ALA A 709 -14.17 4.56 21.66
C ALA A 709 -15.16 4.96 20.55
N LEU A 710 -14.74 4.96 19.28
CA LEU A 710 -15.60 5.21 18.12
C LEU A 710 -16.69 4.13 18.00
N THR A 711 -16.32 2.85 18.09
CA THR A 711 -17.27 1.74 18.15
C THR A 711 -18.17 1.81 19.38
N MET A 712 -17.60 2.09 20.56
CA MET A 712 -18.40 2.19 21.79
C MET A 712 -19.41 3.35 21.79
N ARG A 713 -19.13 4.42 21.02
CA ARG A 713 -20.10 5.50 20.82
C ARG A 713 -21.29 5.08 19.96
N MET A 714 -21.07 4.26 18.93
CA MET A 714 -22.16 3.63 18.18
C MET A 714 -23.00 2.72 19.09
N VAL A 715 -22.36 1.87 19.88
CA VAL A 715 -23.02 1.00 20.87
C VAL A 715 -23.92 1.80 21.80
N ASN A 716 -23.39 2.88 22.41
CA ASN A 716 -24.16 3.75 23.29
C ASN A 716 -25.35 4.42 22.57
N ALA A 717 -25.19 4.84 21.31
CA ALA A 717 -26.26 5.45 20.54
C ALA A 717 -27.36 4.43 20.18
N LEU A 718 -26.99 3.20 19.79
CA LEU A 718 -27.92 2.11 19.51
C LEU A 718 -28.73 1.73 20.75
N ILE A 719 -28.07 1.62 21.92
CA ILE A 719 -28.74 1.36 23.21
C ILE A 719 -29.77 2.45 23.51
N LYS A 720 -29.42 3.73 23.32
CA LYS A 720 -30.34 4.86 23.57
C LYS A 720 -31.58 4.84 22.69
N GLU A 721 -31.43 4.44 21.42
CA GLU A 721 -32.54 4.29 20.48
C GLU A 721 -33.21 2.91 20.56
N ASN A 722 -32.86 2.09 21.56
CA ASN A 722 -33.39 0.75 21.79
C ASN A 722 -33.34 -0.15 20.54
N LYS A 723 -32.17 -0.18 19.88
CA LYS A 723 -31.90 -0.97 18.68
C LYS A 723 -31.11 -2.23 19.02
N ASP A 724 -31.45 -3.34 18.35
CA ASP A 724 -30.70 -4.59 18.43
C ASP A 724 -29.44 -4.52 17.56
N PHE A 725 -28.31 -5.00 18.08
CA PHE A 725 -27.04 -5.11 17.39
C PHE A 725 -26.18 -6.22 18.02
N ASP A 726 -25.16 -6.65 17.29
CA ASP A 726 -24.15 -7.58 17.79
C ASP A 726 -22.80 -6.85 17.93
N LEU A 727 -22.05 -7.17 18.97
CA LEU A 727 -20.73 -6.60 19.25
C LEU A 727 -19.71 -7.71 19.47
N LEU A 728 -18.56 -7.61 18.81
CA LEU A 728 -17.39 -8.45 19.05
C LEU A 728 -16.16 -7.56 19.33
N ILE A 729 -15.66 -7.60 20.55
CA ILE A 729 -14.40 -6.96 20.92
C ILE A 729 -13.33 -8.05 20.90
N LEU A 730 -12.25 -7.85 20.14
CA LEU A 730 -11.15 -8.79 20.00
C LEU A 730 -9.99 -8.38 20.94
N PRO A 731 -9.71 -9.13 22.02
CA PRO A 731 -8.65 -8.80 22.95
C PRO A 731 -7.26 -8.87 22.31
N ASN A 732 -6.40 -7.91 22.66
CA ASN A 732 -5.05 -7.72 22.14
C ASN A 732 -4.95 -7.55 20.62
N ARG A 733 -6.07 -7.29 19.92
CA ARG A 733 -6.05 -7.03 18.48
C ARG A 733 -5.92 -5.53 18.23
N GLN A 734 -5.13 -5.24 17.20
CA GLN A 734 -4.91 -3.90 16.65
C GLN A 734 -5.91 -3.58 15.53
N HIS A 735 -5.58 -2.64 14.66
CA HIS A 735 -6.46 -2.16 13.59
C HIS A 735 -6.81 -3.22 12.52
N GLY A 736 -5.83 -3.98 12.03
CA GLY A 736 -6.01 -4.96 10.95
C GLY A 736 -6.60 -6.28 11.45
N ILE A 737 -7.92 -6.33 11.62
CA ILE A 737 -8.63 -7.51 12.15
C ILE A 737 -9.19 -8.42 11.06
N SER A 738 -9.27 -7.95 9.82
CA SER A 738 -9.88 -8.64 8.66
C SER A 738 -9.24 -9.99 8.33
N VAL A 739 -8.01 -10.21 8.77
CA VAL A 739 -7.24 -11.46 8.65
C VAL A 739 -7.27 -12.33 9.92
N ASP A 740 -7.89 -11.86 11.01
CA ASP A 740 -8.07 -12.66 12.22
C ASP A 740 -9.02 -13.82 11.93
N VAL A 741 -8.51 -15.06 12.08
CA VAL A 741 -9.25 -16.28 11.74
C VAL A 741 -10.56 -16.45 12.51
N TYR A 742 -10.64 -15.93 13.74
CA TYR A 742 -11.88 -15.95 14.51
C TYR A 742 -12.89 -14.98 13.90
N PHE A 743 -12.46 -13.77 13.57
CA PHE A 743 -13.33 -12.78 12.95
C PHE A 743 -13.79 -13.19 11.54
N ILE A 744 -12.91 -13.75 10.70
CA ILE A 744 -13.27 -14.26 9.37
C ILE A 744 -14.45 -15.23 9.47
N ARG A 745 -14.31 -16.26 10.32
CA ARG A 745 -15.37 -17.25 10.52
C ARG A 745 -16.63 -16.63 11.12
N ARG A 746 -16.52 -15.70 12.08
CA ARG A 746 -17.68 -14.95 12.61
C ARG A 746 -18.41 -14.14 11.54
N ARG A 747 -17.67 -13.54 10.60
CA ARG A 747 -18.25 -12.78 9.49
C ARG A 747 -19.00 -13.70 8.54
N TRP A 748 -18.45 -14.87 8.21
CA TRP A 748 -19.15 -15.91 7.43
C TRP A 748 -20.45 -16.33 8.11
N ASP A 749 -20.37 -16.75 9.38
CA ASP A 749 -21.52 -17.17 10.18
C ASP A 749 -22.61 -16.09 10.22
N TYR A 750 -22.21 -14.82 10.33
CA TYR A 750 -23.14 -13.71 10.45
C TYR A 750 -23.99 -13.52 9.19
N PHE A 751 -23.38 -13.57 8.01
CA PHE A 751 -24.11 -13.46 6.74
C PHE A 751 -24.92 -14.73 6.44
N ILE A 752 -24.39 -15.91 6.74
CA ILE A 752 -25.12 -17.17 6.53
C ILE A 752 -26.39 -17.19 7.40
N ARG A 753 -26.27 -16.84 8.69
CA ARG A 753 -27.43 -16.83 9.58
C ARG A 753 -28.42 -15.73 9.25
N ASN A 754 -27.94 -14.50 9.06
CA ASN A 754 -28.83 -13.33 9.01
C ASN A 754 -29.28 -12.93 7.60
N LEU A 755 -28.50 -13.23 6.56
CA LEU A 755 -28.81 -12.87 5.17
C LEU A 755 -29.36 -14.07 4.39
N MET A 756 -28.72 -15.24 4.49
CA MET A 756 -29.24 -16.46 3.87
C MET A 756 -30.42 -17.05 4.65
N GLY A 757 -30.41 -16.95 5.98
CA GLY A 757 -31.42 -17.56 6.86
C GLY A 757 -31.13 -19.04 7.15
N VAL A 758 -29.85 -19.42 7.19
CA VAL A 758 -29.39 -20.80 7.35
C VAL A 758 -28.51 -20.90 8.60
N GLU A 759 -28.58 -22.02 9.32
CA GLU A 759 -27.72 -22.20 10.49
C GLU A 759 -26.29 -22.58 10.05
N PRO A 760 -25.25 -21.83 10.43
CA PRO A 760 -23.87 -22.16 10.08
C PRO A 760 -23.37 -23.41 10.84
N PRO A 761 -22.36 -24.12 10.30
CA PRO A 761 -21.66 -25.17 11.03
C PRO A 761 -21.15 -24.69 12.39
N LYS A 762 -21.36 -25.50 13.43
CA LYS A 762 -20.96 -25.14 14.78
C LYS A 762 -19.44 -25.12 14.90
N GLU A 763 -18.90 -23.98 15.37
CA GLU A 763 -17.52 -23.84 15.85
C GLU A 763 -16.45 -24.29 14.84
N TYR A 764 -16.68 -24.04 13.54
CA TYR A 764 -15.65 -24.26 12.53
C TYR A 764 -14.36 -23.50 12.89
N ALA A 765 -13.23 -24.20 12.88
CA ALA A 765 -11.93 -23.67 13.24
C ALA A 765 -11.07 -23.56 11.97
N ILE A 766 -10.90 -22.33 11.47
CA ILE A 766 -9.96 -22.03 10.39
C ILE A 766 -8.54 -22.26 10.90
N LYS A 767 -7.68 -22.89 10.10
CA LYS A 767 -6.27 -23.08 10.42
C LYS A 767 -5.51 -21.75 10.28
N ASP A 768 -4.90 -21.31 11.38
CA ASP A 768 -4.13 -20.07 11.44
C ASP A 768 -2.68 -20.29 10.97
N PRO A 769 -2.21 -19.64 9.89
CA PRO A 769 -0.82 -19.74 9.46
C PRO A 769 0.17 -18.93 10.33
N MET A 770 -0.32 -17.94 11.08
CA MET A 770 0.52 -17.05 11.91
C MET A 770 0.73 -17.58 13.33
N PHE A 771 -0.14 -18.47 13.80
CA PHE A 771 -0.02 -19.17 15.08
C PHE A 771 -0.38 -20.65 14.89
N PRO A 772 0.51 -21.46 14.28
CA PRO A 772 0.35 -22.91 14.32
C PRO A 772 0.37 -23.32 15.79
N GLY A 773 -0.73 -23.93 16.24
CA GLY A 773 -1.01 -24.18 17.67
C GLY A 773 0.07 -24.96 18.43
#